data_AF-A0AAJ0FDX3-F1
#
_entry.id   AF-A0AAJ0FDX3-F1
#
_cell.length_a   1.000
_cell.length_b   1.000
_cell.length_c   1.000
_cell.angle_alpha   90.00
_cell.angle_beta   90.00
_cell.angle_gamma   90.00
#
_symmetry.space_group_name_H-M   'P 1'
#
loop_
_entity.id
_entity.type
_entity.pdbx_description
1 polymer ?
#
loop_
_entity_poly.entity_id
_entity_poly.type
_entity_poly.pdbx_seq_one_letter_code
_entity_poly.pdbx_strand_id
1 'polypeptide(L)'
;MSSELFSLAGKTAMVTGGTRGIGLAMAVGLAEAGADIILIQRSASPTATKEAIEALGRECHTFTCDMTDRSALAALIPAVTASHRVDILLNVAGILQRIPTVDCPIEVYDEIIQTNLTATFQLCQAIGRYWIANKMRGKIINTASLTTFLGSVNLAAYAMSKGGVGQLTKALSNEWAANGINVNAIAPGYVATDMNIDTRITGDPAYLRSLNERIPAGRWGDPQDFKGPAVFLCSKASDYVHGEILLLSDKSLFISDAFYEDKWHRTADTFEVFDPVSGTAFSNVANLDKAAIQAAIRSAKKAQQEYYWSTTAAERGAYLRKWFDLCIANKKDLATILCLENGKTLAEAEGEISYAASFISWFSEEATRSYGDVISSSTPHTTVMTLRQPVGVCGIITPWNFPAAMITRKVAPALAAGCAVVIKPPSETPHTALALARLAVDAGIPAGCVQVCPTKDREAATELATSELVDKISFTGSTGVGKLLAKLAAGTLKRVSLELGGNAPFIVFEDADLDLAVEGVMACKFRCSGQTCVCANRLLVHRSVAEAFAAKLVTRVNTLKMGSGFNPGTTQGPLVNRAAVNKVAQHVRDALSKGAQLAAGGSQPAADSHPGFFYAPTVLTRVTTDMQVANEETFGPLAPIFEFESEGEAVELANETEFGLAGYFFSKNVGRIMRVAARLQCGMVGVNTGKISAVETPFGGIKESGYGREGSKHGMAEYEVIKSVTIGNLDR
;
A
#
# COMPACT_ATOMS: atom_id res chain seq x y z
N MET A 1 5.71 -32.47 -16.26
CA MET A 1 6.47 -31.34 -16.83
C MET A 1 7.82 -31.36 -16.16
N SER A 2 8.87 -31.60 -16.95
CA SER A 2 9.99 -32.51 -16.63
C SER A 2 11.08 -31.91 -15.73
N SER A 3 11.76 -32.80 -15.01
CA SER A 3 13.01 -32.58 -14.26
C SER A 3 14.13 -31.90 -15.07
N GLU A 4 13.97 -31.76 -16.39
CA GLU A 4 14.94 -31.11 -17.27
C GLU A 4 15.04 -29.59 -17.09
N LEU A 5 13.97 -28.90 -16.65
CA LEU A 5 14.00 -27.43 -16.51
C LEU A 5 14.96 -26.96 -15.41
N PHE A 6 15.11 -27.76 -14.35
CA PHE A 6 15.97 -27.48 -13.20
C PHE A 6 17.31 -28.23 -13.26
N SER A 7 17.50 -29.09 -14.27
CA SER A 7 18.74 -29.85 -14.45
C SER A 7 19.90 -28.94 -14.83
N LEU A 8 21.05 -29.18 -14.19
CA LEU A 8 22.33 -28.57 -14.47
C LEU A 8 23.34 -29.57 -15.04
N ALA A 9 22.87 -30.73 -15.53
CA ALA A 9 23.72 -31.73 -16.15
C ALA A 9 24.57 -31.13 -17.29
N GLY A 10 25.88 -31.37 -17.23
CA GLY A 10 26.84 -30.85 -18.20
C GLY A 10 27.14 -29.35 -18.06
N LYS A 11 26.81 -28.75 -16.92
CA LYS A 11 27.20 -27.38 -16.55
C LYS A 11 28.32 -27.41 -15.51
N THR A 12 29.18 -26.41 -15.56
CA THR A 12 30.21 -26.21 -14.52
C THR A 12 29.98 -24.87 -13.82
N ALA A 13 29.85 -24.91 -12.49
CA ALA A 13 29.60 -23.74 -11.65
C ALA A 13 30.83 -23.36 -10.83
N MET A 14 31.31 -22.13 -11.01
CA MET A 14 32.35 -21.54 -10.18
C MET A 14 31.72 -20.85 -8.98
N VAL A 15 32.08 -21.27 -7.77
CA VAL A 15 31.47 -20.80 -6.52
C VAL A 15 32.54 -20.16 -5.62
N THR A 16 32.35 -18.88 -5.29
CA THR A 16 33.17 -18.20 -4.28
C THR A 16 32.54 -18.34 -2.89
N GLY A 17 33.34 -18.51 -1.85
CA GLY A 17 32.83 -18.64 -0.48
C GLY A 17 32.08 -19.95 -0.21
N GLY A 18 32.34 -21.00 -1.00
CA GLY A 18 31.63 -22.28 -0.93
C GLY A 18 32.04 -23.22 0.20
N THR A 19 32.91 -22.82 1.12
CA THR A 19 33.53 -23.73 2.09
C THR A 19 32.66 -24.04 3.31
N ARG A 20 31.64 -23.23 3.60
CA ARG A 20 30.72 -23.39 4.74
C ARG A 20 29.40 -22.64 4.54
N GLY A 21 28.43 -22.85 5.44
CA GLY A 21 27.19 -22.09 5.50
C GLY A 21 26.40 -22.08 4.19
N ILE A 22 25.89 -20.91 3.80
CA ILE A 22 25.07 -20.72 2.59
C ILE A 22 25.83 -21.13 1.33
N GLY A 23 27.11 -20.76 1.20
CA GLY A 23 27.91 -21.07 0.01
C GLY A 23 28.11 -22.57 -0.19
N LEU A 24 28.37 -23.31 0.88
CA LEU A 24 28.44 -24.78 0.84
C LEU A 24 27.10 -25.37 0.40
N ALA A 25 26.00 -24.95 1.04
CA ALA A 25 24.68 -25.49 0.73
C ALA A 25 24.29 -25.25 -0.74
N MET A 26 24.52 -24.04 -1.26
CA MET A 26 24.28 -23.74 -2.66
C MET A 26 25.17 -24.58 -3.59
N ALA A 27 26.47 -24.71 -3.31
CA ALA A 27 27.38 -25.52 -4.12
C ALA A 27 26.92 -26.99 -4.19
N VAL A 28 26.54 -27.57 -3.05
CA VAL A 28 25.98 -28.93 -2.99
C VAL A 28 24.65 -29.01 -3.75
N GLY A 29 23.77 -28.02 -3.63
CA GLY A 29 22.50 -27.99 -4.38
C GLY A 29 22.69 -27.95 -5.90
N LEU A 30 23.69 -27.22 -6.39
CA LEU A 30 24.04 -27.22 -7.82
C LEU A 30 24.59 -28.57 -8.26
N ALA A 31 25.41 -29.23 -7.43
CA ALA A 31 25.93 -30.57 -7.69
C ALA A 31 24.82 -31.64 -7.70
N GLU A 32 23.87 -31.57 -6.75
CA GLU A 32 22.66 -32.41 -6.71
C GLU A 32 21.81 -32.25 -7.97
N ALA A 33 21.77 -31.03 -8.55
CA ALA A 33 21.11 -30.76 -9.81
C ALA A 33 21.94 -31.17 -11.05
N GLY A 34 23.17 -31.65 -10.89
CA GLY A 34 24.00 -32.24 -11.94
C GLY A 34 25.19 -31.41 -12.42
N ALA A 35 25.52 -30.29 -11.77
CA ALA A 35 26.67 -29.46 -12.15
C ALA A 35 28.00 -29.99 -11.58
N ASP A 36 29.08 -29.82 -12.32
CA ASP A 36 30.44 -29.87 -11.76
C ASP A 36 30.78 -28.55 -11.08
N ILE A 37 31.64 -28.57 -10.07
CA ILE A 37 31.89 -27.41 -9.22
C ILE A 37 33.36 -27.01 -9.27
N ILE A 38 33.61 -25.71 -9.38
CA ILE A 38 34.91 -25.09 -9.17
C ILE A 38 34.82 -24.24 -7.91
N LEU A 39 35.42 -24.71 -6.83
CA LEU A 39 35.45 -24.02 -5.54
C LEU A 39 36.61 -23.04 -5.47
N ILE A 40 36.28 -21.77 -5.21
CA ILE A 40 37.26 -20.72 -4.93
C ILE A 40 37.36 -20.53 -3.43
N GLN A 41 38.53 -20.80 -2.88
CA GLN A 41 38.79 -20.80 -1.44
C GLN A 41 40.09 -20.09 -1.09
N ARG A 42 40.28 -19.72 0.19
CA ARG A 42 41.51 -19.03 0.64
C ARG A 42 42.67 -19.97 0.97
N SER A 43 42.41 -21.27 1.08
CA SER A 43 43.38 -22.29 1.48
C SER A 43 43.35 -23.45 0.50
N ALA A 44 44.49 -24.09 0.27
CA ALA A 44 44.62 -25.27 -0.57
C ALA A 44 44.12 -26.58 0.11
N SER A 45 43.77 -26.54 1.40
CA SER A 45 43.31 -27.73 2.13
C SER A 45 42.00 -28.30 1.56
N PRO A 46 41.82 -29.63 1.54
CA PRO A 46 40.53 -30.24 1.24
C PRO A 46 39.45 -29.71 2.17
N THR A 47 38.25 -29.48 1.64
CA THR A 47 37.09 -29.01 2.41
C THR A 47 35.99 -30.05 2.40
N ALA A 48 35.17 -30.06 3.45
CA ALA A 48 33.97 -30.90 3.51
C ALA A 48 33.04 -30.68 2.30
N THR A 49 33.04 -29.47 1.72
CA THR A 49 32.31 -29.18 0.48
C THR A 49 32.80 -30.04 -0.69
N LYS A 50 34.12 -30.17 -0.87
CA LYS A 50 34.69 -30.98 -1.95
C LYS A 50 34.29 -32.45 -1.82
N GLU A 51 34.47 -33.01 -0.62
CA GLU A 51 34.10 -34.39 -0.31
C GLU A 51 32.61 -34.64 -0.55
N ALA A 52 31.73 -33.70 -0.15
CA ALA A 52 30.29 -33.80 -0.37
C ALA A 52 29.91 -33.78 -1.86
N ILE A 53 30.60 -32.99 -2.69
CA ILE A 53 30.36 -32.93 -4.14
C ILE A 53 30.86 -34.21 -4.83
N GLU A 54 32.05 -34.69 -4.47
CA GLU A 54 32.62 -35.91 -5.03
C GLU A 54 31.79 -37.15 -4.65
N ALA A 55 31.20 -37.18 -3.44
CA ALA A 55 30.27 -38.22 -3.01
C ALA A 55 28.98 -38.28 -3.83
N LEU A 56 28.59 -37.17 -4.49
CA LEU A 56 27.46 -37.12 -5.44
C LEU A 56 27.86 -37.58 -6.85
N GLY A 57 29.12 -37.99 -7.07
CA GLY A 57 29.64 -38.38 -8.37
C GLY A 57 29.90 -37.20 -9.32
N ARG A 58 30.07 -35.99 -8.79
CA ARG A 58 30.42 -34.79 -9.57
C ARG A 58 31.89 -34.42 -9.41
N GLU A 59 32.47 -33.80 -10.42
CA GLU A 59 33.83 -33.28 -10.35
C GLU A 59 33.88 -32.00 -9.51
N CYS A 60 34.91 -31.90 -8.66
CA CYS A 60 35.14 -30.73 -7.82
C CYS A 60 36.60 -30.26 -7.87
N HIS A 61 36.82 -29.13 -8.55
CA HIS A 61 38.15 -28.51 -8.66
C HIS A 61 38.29 -27.36 -7.67
N THR A 62 39.48 -27.16 -7.14
CA THR A 62 39.75 -26.14 -6.12
C THR A 62 40.81 -25.16 -6.59
N PHE A 63 40.52 -23.86 -6.51
CA PHE A 63 41.47 -22.78 -6.76
C PHE A 63 41.61 -21.90 -5.53
N THR A 64 42.84 -21.44 -5.27
CA THR A 64 43.13 -20.57 -4.14
C THR A 64 43.09 -19.11 -4.57
N CYS A 65 42.23 -18.30 -3.95
CA CYS A 65 42.16 -16.86 -4.17
C CYS A 65 41.63 -16.15 -2.91
N ASP A 66 42.34 -15.12 -2.46
CA ASP A 66 41.83 -14.18 -1.46
C ASP A 66 40.99 -13.10 -2.15
N MET A 67 39.79 -12.82 -1.64
CA MET A 67 38.90 -11.79 -2.21
C MET A 67 39.37 -10.36 -1.88
N THR A 68 40.30 -10.22 -0.95
CA THR A 68 40.95 -8.93 -0.64
C THR A 68 42.08 -8.61 -1.62
N ASP A 69 42.65 -9.60 -2.29
CA ASP A 69 43.75 -9.44 -3.25
C ASP A 69 43.23 -9.20 -4.68
N ARG A 70 43.30 -7.94 -5.10
CA ARG A 70 42.88 -7.49 -6.44
C ARG A 70 43.67 -8.14 -7.57
N SER A 71 44.95 -8.45 -7.34
CA SER A 71 45.83 -9.05 -8.36
C SER A 71 45.49 -10.53 -8.54
N ALA A 72 45.29 -11.25 -7.43
CA ALA A 72 44.85 -12.64 -7.46
C ALA A 72 43.47 -12.77 -8.15
N LEU A 73 42.53 -11.87 -7.84
CA LEU A 73 41.20 -11.84 -8.48
C LEU A 73 41.28 -11.61 -10.00
N ALA A 74 42.16 -10.72 -10.45
CA ALA A 74 42.36 -10.44 -11.87
C ALA A 74 42.93 -11.66 -12.64
N ALA A 75 43.77 -12.46 -11.98
CA ALA A 75 44.37 -13.67 -12.55
C ALA A 75 43.45 -14.91 -12.46
N LEU A 76 42.42 -14.88 -11.61
CA LEU A 76 41.61 -16.06 -11.31
C LEU A 76 40.84 -16.60 -12.51
N ILE A 77 40.04 -15.76 -13.18
CA ILE A 77 39.23 -16.21 -14.32
C ILE A 77 40.12 -16.78 -15.44
N PRO A 78 41.20 -16.10 -15.89
CA PRO A 78 42.13 -16.68 -16.86
C PRO A 78 42.72 -18.03 -16.43
N ALA A 79 43.09 -18.19 -15.16
CA ALA A 79 43.65 -19.44 -14.66
C ALA A 79 42.63 -20.57 -14.67
N VAL A 80 41.38 -20.30 -14.26
CA VAL A 80 40.30 -21.28 -14.27
C VAL A 80 39.92 -21.68 -15.70
N THR A 81 39.75 -20.69 -16.59
CA THR A 81 39.27 -20.93 -17.96
C THR A 81 40.34 -21.50 -18.90
N ALA A 82 41.61 -21.52 -18.48
CA ALA A 82 42.68 -22.23 -19.18
C ALA A 82 42.50 -23.76 -19.17
N SER A 83 41.78 -24.32 -18.21
CA SER A 83 41.64 -25.77 -18.03
C SER A 83 40.19 -26.23 -17.81
N HIS A 84 39.27 -25.32 -17.53
CA HIS A 84 37.87 -25.65 -17.25
C HIS A 84 36.91 -24.70 -17.95
N ARG A 85 35.80 -25.24 -18.43
CA ARG A 85 34.66 -24.43 -18.86
C ARG A 85 33.94 -23.90 -17.61
N VAL A 86 33.39 -22.69 -17.69
CA VAL A 86 32.54 -22.11 -16.65
C VAL A 86 31.23 -21.66 -17.29
N ASP A 87 30.09 -22.17 -16.83
CA ASP A 87 28.75 -21.78 -17.30
C ASP A 87 28.01 -20.93 -16.27
N ILE A 88 28.34 -21.09 -14.99
CA ILE A 88 27.69 -20.40 -13.87
C ILE A 88 28.76 -19.76 -12.98
N LEU A 89 28.58 -18.49 -12.65
CA LEU A 89 29.30 -17.80 -11.58
C LEU A 89 28.34 -17.58 -10.41
N LEU A 90 28.67 -18.17 -9.26
CA LEU A 90 27.94 -17.99 -8.01
C LEU A 90 28.83 -17.24 -7.01
N ASN A 91 28.56 -15.95 -6.80
CA ASN A 91 29.31 -15.08 -5.91
C ASN A 91 28.71 -15.10 -4.49
N VAL A 92 29.30 -15.87 -3.56
CA VAL A 92 28.79 -16.01 -2.18
C VAL A 92 29.80 -15.51 -1.14
N ALA A 93 31.05 -15.28 -1.53
CA ALA A 93 32.04 -14.73 -0.62
C ALA A 93 31.56 -13.40 -0.01
N GLY A 94 31.71 -13.28 1.30
CA GLY A 94 31.41 -12.05 2.01
C GLY A 94 31.80 -12.10 3.47
N ILE A 95 32.04 -10.93 4.03
CA ILE A 95 32.35 -10.69 5.44
C ILE A 95 31.40 -9.64 6.00
N LEU A 96 31.27 -9.64 7.33
CA LEU A 96 30.40 -8.74 8.07
C LEU A 96 31.03 -8.45 9.43
N GLN A 97 30.97 -7.19 9.86
CA GLN A 97 31.29 -6.78 11.23
C GLN A 97 30.23 -5.79 11.73
N ARG A 98 29.76 -5.96 12.98
CA ARG A 98 28.77 -5.07 13.59
C ARG A 98 29.46 -4.00 14.43
N ILE A 99 29.65 -2.81 13.86
CA ILE A 99 30.34 -1.69 14.51
C ILE A 99 29.48 -0.42 14.34
N PRO A 100 29.20 0.35 15.41
CA PRO A 100 28.59 1.68 15.27
C PRO A 100 29.35 2.52 14.25
N THR A 101 28.64 3.25 13.39
CA THR A 101 29.28 3.98 12.28
C THR A 101 30.32 4.98 12.75
N VAL A 102 30.10 5.59 13.92
CA VAL A 102 31.04 6.53 14.54
C VAL A 102 32.35 5.89 14.99
N ASP A 103 32.35 4.56 15.21
CA ASP A 103 33.49 3.79 15.72
C ASP A 103 34.12 2.86 14.67
N CYS A 104 33.58 2.84 13.44
CA CYS A 104 33.99 1.93 12.38
C CYS A 104 35.33 2.37 11.78
N PRO A 105 36.45 1.63 11.98
CA PRO A 105 37.72 1.97 11.36
C PRO A 105 37.62 1.92 9.84
N ILE A 106 38.34 2.81 9.15
CA ILE A 106 38.27 2.90 7.68
C ILE A 106 38.81 1.63 7.03
N GLU A 107 39.78 0.96 7.66
CA GLU A 107 40.38 -0.28 7.18
C GLU A 107 39.37 -1.42 7.18
N VAL A 108 38.51 -1.48 8.21
CA VAL A 108 37.41 -2.47 8.29
C VAL A 108 36.35 -2.17 7.23
N TYR A 109 36.03 -0.89 7.02
CA TYR A 109 35.15 -0.48 5.93
C TYR A 109 35.71 -0.91 4.57
N ASP A 110 36.98 -0.61 4.30
CA ASP A 110 37.66 -0.93 3.04
C ASP A 110 37.73 -2.44 2.81
N GLU A 111 38.02 -3.23 3.84
CA GLU A 111 38.03 -4.69 3.75
C GLU A 111 36.64 -5.25 3.39
N ILE A 112 35.57 -4.74 4.03
CA ILE A 112 34.19 -5.13 3.74
C ILE A 112 33.80 -4.75 2.30
N ILE A 113 34.11 -3.53 1.87
CA ILE A 113 33.80 -3.05 0.51
C ILE A 113 34.61 -3.81 -0.54
N GLN A 114 35.88 -4.06 -0.27
CA GLN A 114 36.74 -4.84 -1.15
C GLN A 114 36.19 -6.25 -1.33
N THR A 115 35.92 -6.95 -0.22
CA THR A 115 35.49 -8.36 -0.23
C THR A 115 34.08 -8.52 -0.79
N ASN A 116 33.12 -7.73 -0.31
CA ASN A 116 31.71 -7.95 -0.63
C ASN A 116 31.32 -7.37 -1.99
N LEU A 117 31.83 -6.19 -2.35
CA LEU A 117 31.39 -5.44 -3.53
C LEU A 117 32.44 -5.46 -4.64
N THR A 118 33.67 -5.02 -4.35
CA THR A 118 34.69 -4.84 -5.39
C THR A 118 35.11 -6.17 -6.01
N ALA A 119 35.35 -7.20 -5.20
CA ALA A 119 35.68 -8.54 -5.70
C ALA A 119 34.55 -9.11 -6.56
N THR A 120 33.29 -8.93 -6.13
CA THR A 120 32.10 -9.35 -6.90
C THR A 120 32.06 -8.65 -8.25
N PHE A 121 32.32 -7.34 -8.30
CA PHE A 121 32.43 -6.59 -9.55
C PHE A 121 33.55 -7.13 -10.45
N GLN A 122 34.76 -7.35 -9.92
CA GLN A 122 35.91 -7.84 -10.70
C GLN A 122 35.64 -9.22 -11.29
N LEU A 123 35.05 -10.13 -10.51
CA LEU A 123 34.71 -11.47 -10.98
C LEU A 123 33.62 -11.44 -12.07
N CYS A 124 32.54 -10.67 -11.85
CA CYS A 124 31.50 -10.46 -12.86
C CYS A 124 32.08 -9.90 -14.15
N GLN A 125 32.95 -8.88 -14.06
CA GLN A 125 33.60 -8.27 -15.21
C GLN A 125 34.49 -9.28 -15.95
N ALA A 126 35.32 -10.02 -15.23
CA ALA A 126 36.27 -10.96 -15.83
C ALA A 126 35.56 -12.14 -16.51
N ILE A 127 34.55 -12.74 -15.86
CA ILE A 127 33.77 -13.82 -16.48
C ILE A 127 32.89 -13.32 -17.63
N GLY A 128 32.30 -12.12 -17.50
CA GLY A 128 31.50 -11.50 -18.54
C GLY A 128 32.32 -11.26 -19.80
N ARG A 129 33.55 -10.74 -19.67
CA ARG A 129 34.51 -10.61 -20.79
C ARG A 129 34.79 -11.96 -21.45
N TYR A 130 35.04 -13.00 -20.66
CA TYR A 130 35.28 -14.34 -21.17
C TYR A 130 34.09 -14.87 -21.98
N TRP A 131 32.86 -14.76 -21.46
CA TRP A 131 31.67 -15.24 -22.15
C TRP A 131 31.34 -14.44 -23.41
N ILE A 132 31.43 -13.10 -23.35
CA ILE A 132 31.17 -12.24 -24.51
C ILE A 132 32.18 -12.51 -25.63
N ALA A 133 33.47 -12.58 -25.30
CA ALA A 133 34.54 -12.84 -26.29
C ALA A 133 34.36 -14.19 -27.00
N ASN A 134 33.83 -15.19 -26.29
CA ASN A 134 33.62 -16.55 -26.82
C ASN A 134 32.18 -16.82 -27.27
N LYS A 135 31.29 -15.81 -27.29
CA LYS A 135 29.86 -15.93 -27.62
C LYS A 135 29.14 -17.02 -26.79
N MET A 136 29.53 -17.16 -25.54
CA MET A 136 28.93 -18.10 -24.60
C MET A 136 27.75 -17.48 -23.87
N ARG A 137 26.76 -18.32 -23.53
CA ARG A 137 25.71 -17.98 -22.57
C ARG A 137 26.19 -18.36 -21.17
N GLY A 138 25.84 -17.56 -20.17
CA GLY A 138 26.24 -17.80 -18.79
C GLY A 138 25.24 -17.27 -17.77
N LYS A 139 25.34 -17.74 -16.53
CA LYS A 139 24.50 -17.26 -15.43
C LYS A 139 25.37 -16.73 -14.29
N ILE A 140 25.05 -15.54 -13.80
CA ILE A 140 25.68 -14.90 -12.65
C ILE A 140 24.64 -14.78 -11.55
N ILE A 141 24.94 -15.37 -10.40
CA ILE A 141 24.11 -15.27 -9.20
C ILE A 141 24.95 -14.60 -8.13
N ASN A 142 24.58 -13.37 -7.79
CA ASN A 142 25.24 -12.61 -6.72
C ASN A 142 24.54 -12.85 -5.37
N THR A 143 25.30 -12.80 -4.28
CA THR A 143 24.75 -12.83 -2.92
C THR A 143 24.65 -11.42 -2.38
N ALA A 144 23.44 -10.87 -2.43
CA ALA A 144 23.06 -9.61 -1.81
C ALA A 144 22.77 -9.84 -0.30
N SER A 145 21.79 -9.13 0.25
CA SER A 145 21.29 -9.31 1.62
C SER A 145 19.96 -8.59 1.77
N LEU A 146 19.15 -8.95 2.76
CA LEU A 146 18.02 -8.14 3.22
C LEU A 146 18.41 -6.65 3.38
N THR A 147 19.65 -6.37 3.82
CA THR A 147 20.21 -5.00 3.92
C THR A 147 20.36 -4.24 2.60
N THR A 148 20.08 -4.88 1.47
CA THR A 148 19.93 -4.23 0.15
C THR A 148 18.68 -3.36 0.11
N PHE A 149 17.64 -3.74 0.86
CA PHE A 149 16.31 -3.12 0.85
C PHE A 149 16.04 -2.30 2.10
N LEU A 150 16.74 -2.58 3.20
CA LEU A 150 16.52 -1.92 4.49
C LEU A 150 17.82 -1.59 5.23
N GLY A 151 17.78 -0.56 6.05
CA GLY A 151 18.89 -0.17 6.93
C GLY A 151 19.01 -1.11 8.15
N SER A 152 20.22 -1.24 8.70
CA SER A 152 20.45 -1.99 9.93
C SER A 152 21.47 -1.26 10.82
N VAL A 153 21.23 -1.30 12.14
CA VAL A 153 22.06 -0.61 13.13
C VAL A 153 23.43 -1.29 13.21
N ASN A 154 24.49 -0.49 13.32
CA ASN A 154 25.88 -0.93 13.41
C ASN A 154 26.37 -1.75 12.19
N LEU A 155 25.74 -1.60 11.02
CA LEU A 155 26.06 -2.38 9.82
C LEU A 155 26.27 -1.52 8.57
N ALA A 156 26.63 -0.25 8.72
CA ALA A 156 26.70 0.69 7.59
C ALA A 156 27.61 0.20 6.43
N ALA A 157 28.85 -0.23 6.73
CA ALA A 157 29.78 -0.76 5.72
C ALA A 157 29.21 -1.97 4.96
N TYR A 158 28.64 -2.91 5.71
CA TYR A 158 28.03 -4.11 5.14
C TYR A 158 26.81 -3.78 4.28
N ALA A 159 25.89 -2.96 4.79
CA ALA A 159 24.68 -2.55 4.07
C ALA A 159 25.02 -1.79 2.79
N MET A 160 26.01 -0.87 2.83
CA MET A 160 26.51 -0.22 1.62
C MET A 160 27.06 -1.21 0.61
N SER A 161 27.87 -2.19 1.06
CA SER A 161 28.42 -3.20 0.17
C SER A 161 27.33 -4.06 -0.50
N LYS A 162 26.30 -4.48 0.25
CA LYS A 162 25.22 -5.34 -0.27
C LYS A 162 24.21 -4.56 -1.11
N GLY A 163 23.91 -3.31 -0.75
CA GLY A 163 23.19 -2.36 -1.60
C GLY A 163 23.88 -2.16 -2.95
N GLY A 164 25.20 -1.99 -2.93
CA GLY A 164 26.04 -1.92 -4.13
C GLY A 164 25.95 -3.18 -4.99
N VAL A 165 26.01 -4.38 -4.39
CA VAL A 165 25.83 -5.66 -5.12
C VAL A 165 24.43 -5.76 -5.74
N GLY A 166 23.40 -5.29 -5.04
CA GLY A 166 22.04 -5.23 -5.57
C GLY A 166 21.94 -4.37 -6.83
N GLN A 167 22.54 -3.17 -6.80
CA GLN A 167 22.55 -2.29 -7.97
C GLN A 167 23.45 -2.81 -9.11
N LEU A 168 24.60 -3.40 -8.76
CA LEU A 168 25.48 -4.05 -9.73
C LEU A 168 24.72 -5.15 -10.50
N THR A 169 23.95 -5.98 -9.80
CA THR A 169 23.12 -7.03 -10.40
C THR A 169 22.19 -6.49 -11.47
N LYS A 170 21.47 -5.41 -11.16
CA LYS A 170 20.52 -4.76 -12.08
C LYS A 170 21.20 -4.07 -13.25
N ALA A 171 22.34 -3.43 -13.01
CA ALA A 171 23.10 -2.77 -14.06
C ALA A 171 23.61 -3.80 -15.08
N LEU A 172 24.26 -4.86 -14.60
CA LEU A 172 24.80 -5.92 -15.45
C LEU A 172 23.70 -6.71 -16.17
N SER A 173 22.55 -6.93 -15.53
CA SER A 173 21.42 -7.62 -16.20
C SER A 173 20.92 -6.85 -17.40
N ASN A 174 20.78 -5.52 -17.27
CA ASN A 174 20.34 -4.66 -18.36
C ASN A 174 21.37 -4.62 -19.50
N GLU A 175 22.65 -4.62 -19.16
CA GLU A 175 23.75 -4.54 -20.13
C GLU A 175 23.98 -5.88 -20.86
N TRP A 176 23.94 -7.01 -20.14
CA TRP A 176 24.43 -8.28 -20.66
C TRP A 176 23.34 -9.28 -21.06
N ALA A 177 22.06 -9.01 -20.80
CA ALA A 177 20.96 -9.87 -21.22
C ALA A 177 20.98 -10.15 -22.73
N ALA A 178 21.24 -9.13 -23.56
CA ALA A 178 21.34 -9.26 -25.02
C ALA A 178 22.50 -10.16 -25.48
N ASN A 179 23.52 -10.33 -24.64
CA ASN A 179 24.65 -11.24 -24.88
C ASN A 179 24.37 -12.67 -24.38
N GLY A 180 23.14 -12.96 -23.93
CA GLY A 180 22.77 -14.28 -23.41
C GLY A 180 23.32 -14.56 -22.00
N ILE A 181 23.68 -13.51 -21.25
CA ILE A 181 24.14 -13.63 -19.87
C ILE A 181 23.01 -13.23 -18.92
N ASN A 182 22.60 -14.18 -18.08
CA ASN A 182 21.61 -13.95 -17.03
C ASN A 182 22.31 -13.46 -15.77
N VAL A 183 21.92 -12.31 -15.24
CA VAL A 183 22.45 -11.80 -13.97
C VAL A 183 21.30 -11.59 -13.00
N ASN A 184 21.35 -12.28 -11.86
CA ASN A 184 20.37 -12.21 -10.78
C ASN A 184 21.08 -12.23 -9.42
N ALA A 185 20.33 -12.02 -8.35
CA ALA A 185 20.85 -12.15 -7.00
C ALA A 185 19.87 -12.86 -6.05
N ILE A 186 20.44 -13.42 -4.99
CA ILE A 186 19.69 -13.88 -3.82
C ILE A 186 20.03 -12.93 -2.67
N ALA A 187 19.02 -12.46 -1.94
CA ALA A 187 19.18 -11.61 -0.78
C ALA A 187 18.80 -12.37 0.50
N PRO A 188 19.76 -13.02 1.19
CA PRO A 188 19.50 -13.69 2.46
C PRO A 188 19.01 -12.72 3.54
N GLY A 189 17.96 -13.13 4.27
CA GLY A 189 17.53 -12.55 5.53
C GLY A 189 18.36 -13.05 6.72
N TYR A 190 17.71 -13.32 7.85
CA TYR A 190 18.36 -13.90 9.03
C TYR A 190 18.55 -15.41 8.87
N VAL A 191 19.79 -15.84 8.67
CA VAL A 191 20.17 -17.24 8.43
C VAL A 191 21.14 -17.71 9.51
N ALA A 192 20.92 -18.93 10.00
CA ALA A 192 21.75 -19.63 10.98
C ALA A 192 23.12 -19.99 10.37
N THR A 193 24.06 -19.06 10.43
CA THR A 193 25.45 -19.22 9.97
C THR A 193 26.43 -18.69 11.01
N ASP A 194 27.71 -19.06 10.88
CA ASP A 194 28.79 -18.54 11.74
C ASP A 194 28.84 -17.01 11.73
N MET A 195 28.46 -16.36 10.63
CA MET A 195 28.42 -14.91 10.50
C MET A 195 27.37 -14.24 11.41
N ASN A 196 26.38 -15.00 11.87
CA ASN A 196 25.34 -14.53 12.79
C ASN A 196 25.40 -15.22 14.16
N ILE A 197 26.48 -15.95 14.45
CA ILE A 197 26.57 -16.81 15.65
C ILE A 197 26.51 -16.00 16.94
N ASP A 198 27.21 -14.87 17.01
CA ASP A 198 27.18 -13.99 18.19
C ASP A 198 25.78 -13.42 18.41
N THR A 199 25.11 -13.01 17.33
CA THR A 199 23.70 -12.55 17.42
C THR A 199 22.80 -13.64 18.00
N ARG A 200 23.09 -14.92 17.72
CA ARG A 200 22.29 -16.08 18.13
C ARG A 200 22.65 -16.63 19.51
N ILE A 201 23.89 -16.45 19.97
CA ILE A 201 24.41 -16.99 21.24
C ILE A 201 24.39 -15.93 22.34
N THR A 202 24.76 -14.69 22.04
CA THR A 202 24.85 -13.60 23.03
C THR A 202 23.67 -12.63 22.97
N GLY A 203 22.72 -12.86 22.07
CA GLY A 203 21.50 -12.07 21.96
C GLY A 203 20.60 -12.28 23.17
N ASP A 204 20.09 -11.18 23.74
CA ASP A 204 19.01 -11.22 24.73
C ASP A 204 17.84 -12.08 24.19
N PRO A 205 17.30 -13.05 24.96
CA PRO A 205 16.14 -13.85 24.58
C PRO A 205 14.96 -13.04 24.01
N ALA A 206 14.73 -11.81 24.49
CA ALA A 206 13.70 -10.92 23.95
C ALA A 206 14.06 -10.40 22.54
N TYR A 207 15.33 -10.02 22.34
CA TYR A 207 15.84 -9.62 21.03
C TYR A 207 15.80 -10.77 20.01
N LEU A 208 16.17 -11.99 20.41
CA LEU A 208 16.10 -13.17 19.55
C LEU A 208 14.67 -13.54 19.17
N ARG A 209 13.71 -13.41 20.11
CA ARG A 209 12.29 -13.58 19.82
C ARG A 209 11.79 -12.54 18.82
N SER A 210 12.16 -11.27 19.02
CA SER A 210 11.80 -10.20 18.08
C SER A 210 12.40 -10.41 16.67
N LEU A 211 13.58 -11.04 16.57
CA LEU A 211 14.18 -11.39 15.29
C LEU A 211 13.40 -12.52 14.63
N ASN A 212 13.06 -13.59 15.37
CA ASN A 212 12.25 -14.69 14.84
C ASN A 212 10.87 -14.25 14.34
N GLU A 213 10.21 -13.34 15.06
CA GLU A 213 8.92 -12.75 14.65
C GLU A 213 9.05 -11.92 13.38
N ARG A 214 10.21 -11.31 13.14
CA ARG A 214 10.54 -10.56 11.92
C ARG A 214 10.97 -11.45 10.76
N ILE A 215 11.18 -12.75 10.96
CA ILE A 215 11.52 -13.68 9.89
C ILE A 215 10.24 -14.36 9.40
N PRO A 216 9.82 -14.11 8.15
CA PRO A 216 8.60 -14.68 7.57
C PRO A 216 8.41 -16.19 7.64
N ALA A 217 9.48 -16.96 7.81
CA ALA A 217 9.45 -18.42 7.99
C ALA A 217 9.19 -18.87 9.44
N GLY A 218 9.09 -17.93 10.41
CA GLY A 218 8.93 -18.23 11.84
C GLY A 218 10.14 -18.93 12.47
N ARG A 219 11.22 -19.09 11.72
CA ARG A 219 12.50 -19.66 12.14
C ARG A 219 13.62 -18.94 11.42
N TRP A 220 14.83 -19.00 11.99
CA TRP A 220 16.04 -18.69 11.24
C TRP A 220 16.10 -19.52 9.96
N GLY A 221 16.53 -18.89 8.88
CA GLY A 221 16.86 -19.60 7.66
C GLY A 221 17.93 -20.65 7.95
N ASP A 222 17.77 -21.83 7.38
CA ASP A 222 18.79 -22.85 7.34
C ASP A 222 19.60 -22.64 6.05
N PRO A 223 20.94 -22.77 6.05
CA PRO A 223 21.72 -22.75 4.82
C PRO A 223 21.15 -23.64 3.69
N GLN A 224 20.54 -24.78 4.03
CA GLN A 224 19.91 -25.69 3.07
C GLN A 224 18.72 -25.05 2.32
N ASP A 225 18.05 -24.05 2.90
CA ASP A 225 16.94 -23.32 2.25
C ASP A 225 17.38 -22.63 0.95
N PHE A 226 18.68 -22.43 0.76
CA PHE A 226 19.26 -21.73 -0.39
C PHE A 226 19.56 -22.64 -1.59
N LYS A 227 19.46 -23.98 -1.43
CA LYS A 227 19.64 -24.94 -2.53
C LYS A 227 18.66 -24.70 -3.66
N GLY A 228 17.36 -24.68 -3.35
CA GLY A 228 16.29 -24.52 -4.34
C GLY A 228 16.40 -23.21 -5.13
N PRO A 229 16.47 -22.03 -4.47
CA PRO A 229 16.64 -20.76 -5.15
C PRO A 229 17.90 -20.68 -6.02
N ALA A 230 19.03 -21.24 -5.55
CA ALA A 230 20.26 -21.29 -6.35
C ALA A 230 20.08 -22.14 -7.61
N VAL A 231 19.50 -23.34 -7.49
CA VAL A 231 19.22 -24.22 -8.63
C VAL A 231 18.25 -23.55 -9.61
N PHE A 232 17.17 -22.92 -9.12
CA PHE A 232 16.23 -22.18 -9.97
C PHE A 232 16.94 -21.09 -10.79
N LEU A 233 17.72 -20.22 -10.14
CA LEU A 233 18.40 -19.11 -10.82
C LEU A 233 19.57 -19.56 -11.72
N CYS A 234 20.15 -20.73 -11.48
CA CYS A 234 21.22 -21.28 -12.31
C CYS A 234 20.72 -22.12 -13.49
N SER A 235 19.47 -22.59 -13.43
CA SER A 235 18.89 -23.50 -14.43
C SER A 235 18.14 -22.78 -15.55
N LYS A 236 17.64 -23.57 -16.51
CA LYS A 236 16.82 -23.08 -17.63
C LYS A 236 15.48 -22.50 -17.17
N ALA A 237 15.00 -22.90 -15.99
CA ALA A 237 13.77 -22.39 -15.39
C ALA A 237 13.79 -20.85 -15.20
N SER A 238 14.97 -20.22 -15.18
CA SER A 238 15.15 -18.77 -15.03
C SER A 238 15.68 -18.07 -16.29
N ASP A 239 15.61 -18.69 -17.48
CA ASP A 239 16.19 -18.13 -18.73
C ASP A 239 15.61 -16.77 -19.15
N TYR A 240 14.45 -16.39 -18.63
CA TYR A 240 13.83 -15.08 -18.87
C TYR A 240 13.78 -14.18 -17.63
N VAL A 241 14.48 -14.54 -16.55
CA VAL A 241 14.51 -13.78 -15.29
C VAL A 241 15.80 -12.97 -15.23
N HIS A 242 15.75 -11.64 -15.38
CA HIS A 242 16.93 -10.78 -15.41
C HIS A 242 16.82 -9.65 -14.38
N GLY A 243 17.92 -9.39 -13.66
CA GLY A 243 18.02 -8.26 -12.73
C GLY A 243 17.23 -8.46 -11.44
N GLU A 244 16.64 -9.64 -11.26
CA GLU A 244 15.85 -9.95 -10.10
C GLU A 244 16.73 -10.22 -8.89
N ILE A 245 16.31 -9.68 -7.76
CA ILE A 245 16.90 -9.94 -6.46
C ILE A 245 15.83 -10.67 -5.67
N LEU A 246 16.00 -11.98 -5.53
CA LEU A 246 15.07 -12.78 -4.73
C LEU A 246 15.23 -12.38 -3.26
N LEU A 247 14.35 -11.47 -2.83
CA LEU A 247 14.18 -11.11 -1.44
C LEU A 247 13.44 -12.26 -0.77
N LEU A 248 14.20 -13.06 -0.05
CA LEU A 248 13.61 -13.92 0.93
C LEU A 248 13.40 -13.06 2.17
N SER A 249 12.15 -12.57 2.28
CA SER A 249 11.44 -12.34 3.54
C SER A 249 11.46 -10.91 4.15
N ASP A 250 10.58 -10.00 3.69
CA ASP A 250 10.12 -8.83 4.49
C ASP A 250 8.58 -8.80 4.58
N LYS A 251 8.06 -9.14 5.77
CA LYS A 251 6.62 -9.06 6.12
C LYS A 251 6.34 -7.90 7.08
N SER A 252 7.29 -7.00 7.32
CA SER A 252 7.20 -6.05 8.44
C SER A 252 6.03 -5.07 8.34
N LEU A 253 5.50 -4.83 7.13
CA LEU A 253 4.30 -4.01 6.89
C LEU A 253 2.98 -4.79 6.99
N PHE A 254 3.01 -6.13 6.91
CA PHE A 254 1.81 -6.96 7.11
C PHE A 254 1.61 -7.22 8.60
N ILE A 255 0.95 -6.28 9.27
CA ILE A 255 0.81 -6.27 10.72
C ILE A 255 -0.61 -6.67 11.13
N SER A 256 -0.70 -7.53 12.15
CA SER A 256 -1.97 -7.99 12.75
C SER A 256 -2.16 -7.50 14.19
N ASP A 257 -1.11 -6.96 14.80
CA ASP A 257 -1.13 -6.50 16.19
C ASP A 257 -1.72 -5.08 16.25
N ALA A 258 -2.39 -4.73 17.35
CA ALA A 258 -2.88 -3.36 17.56
C ALA A 258 -1.72 -2.41 17.90
N PHE A 259 -1.85 -1.12 17.63
CA PHE A 259 -0.82 -0.12 17.98
C PHE A 259 -1.38 0.91 18.95
N TYR A 260 -0.95 0.87 20.21
CA TYR A 260 -1.31 1.89 21.18
C TYR A 260 -0.26 2.01 22.29
N GLU A 261 -0.21 3.15 22.97
CA GLU A 261 0.84 3.46 23.96
C GLU A 261 2.26 3.29 23.40
N ASP A 262 2.44 3.68 22.13
CA ASP A 262 3.70 3.60 21.39
C ASP A 262 4.26 2.16 21.24
N LYS A 263 3.40 1.15 21.32
CA LYS A 263 3.76 -0.26 21.24
C LYS A 263 2.79 -1.05 20.37
N TRP A 264 3.32 -2.12 19.78
CA TRP A 264 2.53 -3.15 19.13
C TRP A 264 2.06 -4.17 20.17
N HIS A 265 0.76 -4.42 20.23
CA HIS A 265 0.12 -5.31 21.19
C HIS A 265 -0.53 -6.48 20.47
N ARG A 266 0.01 -7.67 20.71
CA ARG A 266 -0.64 -8.93 20.34
C ARG A 266 -1.67 -9.30 21.40
N THR A 267 -2.88 -9.61 20.96
CA THR A 267 -3.98 -10.04 21.84
C THR A 267 -4.31 -11.52 21.60
N ALA A 268 -4.83 -12.18 22.64
CA ALA A 268 -5.37 -13.53 22.50
C ALA A 268 -6.73 -13.51 21.77
N ASP A 269 -7.54 -12.49 22.01
CA ASP A 269 -8.78 -12.26 21.27
C ASP A 269 -8.47 -11.59 19.93
N THR A 270 -8.94 -12.21 18.84
CA THR A 270 -8.66 -11.76 17.47
C THR A 270 -9.89 -11.97 16.59
N PHE A 271 -9.97 -11.25 15.47
CA PHE A 271 -10.99 -11.47 14.46
C PHE A 271 -10.40 -11.79 13.10
N GLU A 272 -11.12 -12.61 12.33
CA GLU A 272 -10.75 -12.98 10.97
C GLU A 272 -10.96 -11.84 9.96
N VAL A 273 -9.99 -11.71 9.05
CA VAL A 273 -10.06 -10.89 7.82
C VAL A 273 -10.12 -11.84 6.62
N PHE A 274 -11.02 -11.55 5.69
CA PHE A 274 -11.35 -12.42 4.56
C PHE A 274 -10.74 -11.91 3.26
N ASP A 275 -10.28 -12.83 2.41
CA ASP A 275 -9.95 -12.54 1.01
C ASP A 275 -11.28 -12.54 0.25
N PRO A 276 -11.72 -11.40 -0.30
CA PRO A 276 -13.01 -11.31 -0.98
C PRO A 276 -13.03 -12.07 -2.32
N VAL A 277 -11.86 -12.46 -2.88
CA VAL A 277 -11.76 -13.24 -4.11
C VAL A 277 -12.11 -14.70 -3.86
N SER A 278 -11.60 -15.28 -2.77
CA SER A 278 -11.87 -16.67 -2.39
C SER A 278 -13.09 -16.81 -1.48
N GLY A 279 -13.42 -15.76 -0.72
CA GLY A 279 -14.41 -15.80 0.37
C GLY A 279 -13.90 -16.47 1.64
N THR A 280 -12.59 -16.71 1.78
CA THR A 280 -11.99 -17.41 2.93
C THR A 280 -11.17 -16.46 3.80
N ALA A 281 -11.09 -16.71 5.10
CA ALA A 281 -10.19 -15.98 6.00
C ALA A 281 -8.72 -16.22 5.60
N PHE A 282 -7.90 -15.16 5.54
CA PHE A 282 -6.46 -15.27 5.26
C PHE A 282 -5.58 -14.78 6.43
N SER A 283 -6.15 -14.06 7.40
CA SER A 283 -5.43 -13.57 8.57
C SER A 283 -6.35 -13.38 9.77
N ASN A 284 -5.73 -13.23 10.94
CA ASN A 284 -6.37 -12.79 12.18
C ASN A 284 -5.72 -11.49 12.63
N VAL A 285 -6.53 -10.57 13.15
CA VAL A 285 -6.10 -9.25 13.65
C VAL A 285 -6.58 -9.07 15.08
N ALA A 286 -5.77 -8.39 15.89
CA ALA A 286 -6.09 -8.08 17.28
C ALA A 286 -7.52 -7.51 17.42
N ASN A 287 -8.27 -8.00 18.40
CA ASN A 287 -9.61 -7.51 18.71
C ASN A 287 -9.56 -6.78 20.05
N LEU A 288 -9.44 -5.46 20.02
CA LEU A 288 -9.34 -4.68 21.25
C LEU A 288 -10.69 -4.57 21.96
N ASP A 289 -10.63 -4.67 23.29
CA ASP A 289 -11.74 -4.37 24.18
C ASP A 289 -11.83 -2.85 24.48
N LYS A 290 -12.88 -2.48 25.21
CA LYS A 290 -13.11 -1.11 25.64
C LYS A 290 -11.98 -0.54 26.50
N ALA A 291 -11.38 -1.34 27.38
CA ALA A 291 -10.34 -0.88 28.30
C ALA A 291 -9.06 -0.48 27.56
N ALA A 292 -8.67 -1.25 26.55
CA ALA A 292 -7.54 -0.93 25.67
C ALA A 292 -7.80 0.35 24.87
N ILE A 293 -9.02 0.58 24.38
CA ILE A 293 -9.39 1.82 23.71
C ILE A 293 -9.29 3.03 24.65
N GLN A 294 -9.76 2.88 25.89
CA GLN A 294 -9.60 3.93 26.90
C GLN A 294 -8.12 4.22 27.22
N ALA A 295 -7.26 3.20 27.21
CA ALA A 295 -5.81 3.39 27.36
C ALA A 295 -5.22 4.17 26.19
N ALA A 296 -5.58 3.82 24.95
CA ALA A 296 -5.17 4.55 23.75
C ALA A 296 -5.61 6.03 23.79
N ILE A 297 -6.84 6.32 24.23
CA ILE A 297 -7.35 7.70 24.39
C ILE A 297 -6.54 8.48 25.43
N ARG A 298 -6.27 7.89 26.61
CA ARG A 298 -5.46 8.54 27.65
C ARG A 298 -4.03 8.82 27.17
N SER A 299 -3.44 7.88 26.46
CA SER A 299 -2.11 8.01 25.86
C SER A 299 -2.08 9.16 24.85
N ALA A 300 -3.06 9.20 23.94
CA ALA A 300 -3.20 10.28 22.96
C ALA A 300 -3.39 11.65 23.63
N LYS A 301 -4.17 11.74 24.72
CA LYS A 301 -4.37 13.00 25.43
C LYS A 301 -3.09 13.56 26.03
N LYS A 302 -2.26 12.69 26.62
CA LYS A 302 -0.95 13.09 27.17
C LYS A 302 -0.02 13.55 26.04
N ALA A 303 0.08 12.78 24.97
CA ALA A 303 0.97 13.05 23.85
C ALA A 303 0.59 14.33 23.08
N GLN A 304 -0.71 14.60 22.89
CA GLN A 304 -1.19 15.71 22.08
C GLN A 304 -0.70 17.07 22.58
N GLN A 305 -0.76 17.31 23.89
CA GLN A 305 -0.34 18.58 24.47
C GLN A 305 1.15 18.81 24.26
N GLU A 306 1.96 17.79 24.58
CA GLU A 306 3.41 17.84 24.36
C GLU A 306 3.74 18.04 22.89
N TYR A 307 3.09 17.31 21.99
CA TYR A 307 3.30 17.42 20.54
C TYR A 307 3.09 18.84 20.02
N TYR A 308 1.97 19.49 20.36
CA TYR A 308 1.69 20.84 19.87
C TYR A 308 2.65 21.89 20.45
N TRP A 309 2.98 21.81 21.74
CA TRP A 309 3.82 22.83 22.40
C TRP A 309 5.32 22.66 22.16
N SER A 310 5.78 21.43 21.87
CA SER A 310 7.19 21.13 21.59
C SER A 310 7.55 21.22 20.11
N THR A 311 6.58 21.39 19.21
CA THR A 311 6.83 21.45 17.76
C THR A 311 6.31 22.74 17.13
N THR A 312 7.08 23.24 16.18
CA THR A 312 6.66 24.24 15.21
C THR A 312 5.81 23.61 14.10
N ALA A 313 5.04 24.44 13.40
CA ALA A 313 4.32 24.01 12.20
C ALA A 313 5.25 23.39 11.13
N ALA A 314 6.48 23.91 11.00
CA ALA A 314 7.47 23.42 10.05
C ALA A 314 7.96 22.01 10.40
N GLU A 315 8.21 21.72 11.68
CA GLU A 315 8.59 20.38 12.15
C GLU A 315 7.47 19.36 11.94
N ARG A 316 6.21 19.75 12.24
CA ARG A 316 5.04 18.90 11.93
C ARG A 316 4.92 18.61 10.43
N GLY A 317 5.12 19.64 9.60
CA GLY A 317 5.22 19.48 8.15
C GLY A 317 6.32 18.51 7.73
N ALA A 318 7.52 18.61 8.34
CA ALA A 318 8.64 17.72 8.04
C ALA A 318 8.35 16.24 8.39
N TYR A 319 7.69 15.97 9.53
CA TYR A 319 7.26 14.60 9.87
C TYR A 319 6.30 14.03 8.83
N LEU A 320 5.29 14.81 8.42
CA LEU A 320 4.34 14.40 7.39
C LEU A 320 5.03 14.20 6.03
N ARG A 321 5.97 15.06 5.67
CA ARG A 321 6.75 14.92 4.43
C ARG A 321 7.54 13.61 4.40
N LYS A 322 8.20 13.26 5.52
CA LYS A 322 8.90 11.98 5.64
C LYS A 322 7.94 10.79 5.61
N TRP A 323 6.76 10.91 6.23
CA TRP A 323 5.72 9.88 6.16
C TRP A 323 5.23 9.65 4.73
N PHE A 324 5.02 10.72 3.96
CA PHE A 324 4.74 10.64 2.53
C PHE A 324 5.85 9.87 1.78
N ASP A 325 7.12 10.22 2.01
CA ASP A 325 8.25 9.60 1.31
C ASP A 325 8.30 8.09 1.57
N LEU A 326 8.05 7.68 2.82
CA LEU A 326 7.96 6.28 3.21
C LEU A 326 6.78 5.56 2.57
N CYS A 327 5.61 6.20 2.47
CA CYS A 327 4.45 5.62 1.76
C CYS A 327 4.75 5.40 0.28
N ILE A 328 5.42 6.35 -0.39
CA ILE A 328 5.80 6.20 -1.80
C ILE A 328 6.88 5.13 -1.98
N ALA A 329 7.88 5.09 -1.10
CA ALA A 329 8.93 4.07 -1.13
C ALA A 329 8.37 2.65 -0.99
N ASN A 330 7.31 2.47 -0.19
CA ASN A 330 6.66 1.19 0.07
C ASN A 330 5.35 1.00 -0.72
N LYS A 331 5.14 1.78 -1.80
CA LYS A 331 3.86 1.82 -2.54
C LYS A 331 3.38 0.44 -2.99
N LYS A 332 4.28 -0.40 -3.49
CA LYS A 332 3.93 -1.73 -4.02
C LYS A 332 3.46 -2.69 -2.92
N ASP A 333 4.11 -2.66 -1.77
CA ASP A 333 3.74 -3.52 -0.64
C ASP A 333 2.41 -3.06 -0.03
N LEU A 334 2.23 -1.75 0.16
CA LEU A 334 0.95 -1.17 0.59
C LEU A 334 -0.19 -1.51 -0.39
N ALA A 335 0.06 -1.41 -1.71
CA ALA A 335 -0.93 -1.77 -2.72
C ALA A 335 -1.26 -3.27 -2.72
N THR A 336 -0.27 -4.13 -2.45
CA THR A 336 -0.46 -5.57 -2.32
C THR A 336 -1.32 -5.92 -1.11
N ILE A 337 -1.02 -5.33 0.06
CA ILE A 337 -1.82 -5.49 1.27
C ILE A 337 -3.26 -5.05 1.02
N LEU A 338 -3.43 -3.85 0.46
CA LEU A 338 -4.73 -3.26 0.16
C LEU A 338 -5.53 -4.13 -0.82
N CYS A 339 -4.91 -4.56 -1.92
CA CYS A 339 -5.51 -5.46 -2.91
C CYS A 339 -5.98 -6.76 -2.29
N LEU A 340 -5.19 -7.35 -1.39
CA LEU A 340 -5.51 -8.62 -0.72
C LEU A 340 -6.74 -8.51 0.18
N GLU A 341 -6.83 -7.49 1.03
CA GLU A 341 -7.94 -7.35 1.98
C GLU A 341 -9.19 -6.71 1.38
N ASN A 342 -9.05 -5.83 0.38
CA ASN A 342 -10.18 -5.11 -0.22
C ASN A 342 -10.72 -5.79 -1.49
N GLY A 343 -9.86 -6.44 -2.28
CA GLY A 343 -10.22 -7.11 -3.53
C GLY A 343 -10.15 -6.24 -4.79
N LYS A 344 -10.00 -4.92 -4.70
CA LYS A 344 -9.81 -4.07 -5.89
C LYS A 344 -8.57 -4.45 -6.69
N THR A 345 -8.51 -4.03 -7.95
CA THR A 345 -7.36 -4.36 -8.81
C THR A 345 -6.06 -3.76 -8.27
N LEU A 346 -4.92 -4.42 -8.52
CA LEU A 346 -3.62 -3.90 -8.06
C LEU A 346 -3.33 -2.49 -8.59
N ALA A 347 -3.74 -2.19 -9.83
CA ALA A 347 -3.63 -0.86 -10.41
C ALA A 347 -4.49 0.19 -9.67
N GLU A 348 -5.72 -0.17 -9.28
CA GLU A 348 -6.56 0.71 -8.45
C GLU A 348 -6.00 0.88 -7.04
N ALA A 349 -5.43 -0.18 -6.45
CA ALA A 349 -4.77 -0.14 -5.15
C ALA A 349 -3.54 0.80 -5.20
N GLU A 350 -2.68 0.67 -6.19
CA GLU A 350 -1.53 1.57 -6.40
C GLU A 350 -1.96 3.02 -6.63
N GLY A 351 -3.04 3.22 -7.39
CA GLY A 351 -3.67 4.53 -7.58
C GLY A 351 -4.15 5.11 -6.25
N GLU A 352 -4.79 4.30 -5.40
CA GLU A 352 -5.21 4.70 -4.07
C GLU A 352 -4.03 5.04 -3.17
N ILE A 353 -2.97 4.23 -3.11
CA ILE A 353 -1.80 4.56 -2.27
C ILE A 353 -1.20 5.91 -2.68
N SER A 354 -1.14 6.19 -3.97
CA SER A 354 -0.67 7.48 -4.49
C SER A 354 -1.61 8.62 -4.09
N TYR A 355 -2.92 8.41 -4.19
CA TYR A 355 -3.95 9.36 -3.77
C TYR A 355 -3.93 9.62 -2.26
N ALA A 356 -3.80 8.57 -1.44
CA ALA A 356 -3.67 8.63 0.01
C ALA A 356 -2.43 9.43 0.42
N ALA A 357 -1.27 9.11 -0.17
CA ALA A 357 -0.04 9.85 0.07
C ALA A 357 -0.20 11.34 -0.29
N SER A 358 -0.93 11.68 -1.37
CA SER A 358 -1.13 13.09 -1.74
C SER A 358 -1.74 13.96 -0.62
N PHE A 359 -2.63 13.40 0.23
CA PHE A 359 -3.15 14.11 1.41
C PHE A 359 -2.07 14.37 2.45
N ILE A 360 -1.16 13.41 2.65
CA ILE A 360 -0.02 13.58 3.56
C ILE A 360 0.87 14.72 3.05
N SER A 361 1.21 14.72 1.76
CA SER A 361 2.03 15.79 1.16
C SER A 361 1.32 17.15 1.26
N TRP A 362 0.04 17.21 0.88
CA TRP A 362 -0.73 18.46 0.94
C TRP A 362 -0.79 19.05 2.34
N PHE A 363 -1.14 18.25 3.34
CA PHE A 363 -1.22 18.75 4.72
C PHE A 363 0.14 18.95 5.39
N SER A 364 1.22 18.33 4.87
CA SER A 364 2.59 18.71 5.26
C SER A 364 2.88 20.17 4.92
N GLU A 365 2.34 20.65 3.81
CA GLU A 365 2.50 22.03 3.34
C GLU A 365 1.51 22.97 4.04
N GLU A 366 0.25 22.56 4.20
CA GLU A 366 -0.77 23.36 4.89
C GLU A 366 -0.45 23.58 6.38
N ALA A 367 0.34 22.70 7.02
CA ALA A 367 0.77 22.87 8.40
C ALA A 367 1.33 24.28 8.69
N THR A 368 2.09 24.83 7.74
CA THR A 368 2.71 26.18 7.82
C THR A 368 1.82 27.33 7.38
N ARG A 369 0.58 27.04 6.97
CA ARG A 369 -0.39 28.00 6.41
C ARG A 369 -1.64 28.16 7.28
N SER A 370 -1.56 27.77 8.55
CA SER A 370 -2.62 28.02 9.54
C SER A 370 -2.64 29.49 9.97
N TYR A 371 -3.21 30.36 9.13
CA TYR A 371 -3.21 31.80 9.36
C TYR A 371 -4.33 32.25 10.32
N GLY A 372 -3.95 33.09 11.28
CA GLY A 372 -4.89 33.95 12.00
C GLY A 372 -5.07 35.30 11.30
N ASP A 373 -5.84 36.19 11.93
CA ASP A 373 -6.20 37.50 11.42
C ASP A 373 -5.89 38.59 12.45
N VAL A 374 -5.50 39.78 12.00
CA VAL A 374 -5.55 41.00 12.82
C VAL A 374 -6.76 41.80 12.38
N ILE A 375 -7.65 42.10 13.32
CA ILE A 375 -8.97 42.67 13.06
C ILE A 375 -9.02 44.08 13.67
N SER A 376 -9.50 45.04 12.88
CA SER A 376 -9.70 46.42 13.36
C SER A 376 -10.69 46.43 14.52
N SER A 377 -10.25 46.93 15.68
CA SER A 377 -11.12 47.00 16.85
C SER A 377 -12.09 48.18 16.75
N SER A 378 -13.33 47.96 17.18
CA SER A 378 -14.31 49.03 17.38
C SER A 378 -14.10 49.81 18.68
N THR A 379 -13.24 49.33 19.58
CA THR A 379 -12.91 49.96 20.87
C THR A 379 -11.55 50.67 20.77
N PRO A 380 -11.45 51.97 21.10
CA PRO A 380 -10.18 52.70 21.10
C PRO A 380 -9.09 52.02 21.96
N HIS A 381 -7.82 52.15 21.56
CA HIS A 381 -6.65 51.62 22.29
C HIS A 381 -6.66 50.09 22.47
N THR A 382 -7.29 49.37 21.55
CA THR A 382 -7.31 47.91 21.55
C THR A 382 -6.98 47.34 20.17
N THR A 383 -6.34 46.17 20.15
CA THR A 383 -6.08 45.37 18.93
C THR A 383 -6.69 43.99 19.11
N VAL A 384 -7.44 43.51 18.11
CA VAL A 384 -7.98 42.16 18.08
C VAL A 384 -7.14 41.31 17.14
N MET A 385 -6.75 40.11 17.57
CA MET A 385 -6.14 39.10 16.72
C MET A 385 -6.79 37.74 16.92
N THR A 386 -6.74 36.87 15.90
CA THR A 386 -7.16 35.47 16.00
C THR A 386 -5.96 34.53 15.90
N LEU A 387 -6.03 33.42 16.62
CA LEU A 387 -5.11 32.29 16.55
C LEU A 387 -5.88 31.04 16.12
N ARG A 388 -5.22 30.14 15.41
CA ARG A 388 -5.71 28.79 15.11
C ARG A 388 -4.90 27.77 15.90
N GLN A 389 -5.60 26.93 16.67
CA GLN A 389 -4.97 25.94 17.56
C GLN A 389 -5.66 24.59 17.37
N PRO A 390 -4.97 23.45 17.59
CA PRO A 390 -5.58 22.13 17.44
C PRO A 390 -6.78 21.96 18.36
N VAL A 391 -7.78 21.21 17.90
CA VAL A 391 -8.94 20.84 18.71
C VAL A 391 -8.56 19.93 19.88
N GLY A 392 -7.52 19.11 19.73
CA GLY A 392 -7.05 18.16 20.75
C GLY A 392 -6.99 16.72 20.23
N VAL A 393 -7.55 15.76 20.98
CA VAL A 393 -7.56 14.34 20.58
C VAL A 393 -8.71 14.06 19.61
N CYS A 394 -8.43 13.37 18.52
CA CYS A 394 -9.41 13.06 17.47
C CYS A 394 -9.69 11.55 17.40
N GLY A 395 -10.95 11.14 17.55
CA GLY A 395 -11.40 9.80 17.22
C GLY A 395 -11.68 9.67 15.73
N ILE A 396 -10.97 8.76 15.07
CA ILE A 396 -11.01 8.56 13.61
C ILE A 396 -11.61 7.20 13.32
N ILE A 397 -12.72 7.18 12.57
CA ILE A 397 -13.43 5.93 12.21
C ILE A 397 -13.60 5.90 10.69
N THR A 398 -13.00 4.91 10.04
CA THR A 398 -12.92 4.84 8.56
C THR A 398 -13.63 3.61 7.97
N PRO A 399 -14.09 3.68 6.71
CA PRO A 399 -14.71 2.57 6.00
C PRO A 399 -13.67 1.75 5.25
N TRP A 400 -14.11 0.61 4.72
CA TRP A 400 -13.28 -0.38 4.03
C TRP A 400 -13.02 -0.11 2.55
N ASN A 401 -13.78 0.78 1.92
CA ASN A 401 -13.73 0.91 0.46
C ASN A 401 -12.49 1.64 -0.07
N PHE A 402 -11.92 2.53 0.73
CA PHE A 402 -10.61 3.16 0.49
C PHE A 402 -9.76 3.08 1.77
N PRO A 403 -9.19 1.89 2.07
CA PRO A 403 -8.50 1.62 3.33
C PRO A 403 -7.32 2.56 3.63
N ALA A 404 -6.63 3.07 2.59
CA ALA A 404 -5.51 3.99 2.76
C ALA A 404 -5.97 5.46 2.71
N ALA A 405 -6.79 5.81 1.71
CA ALA A 405 -7.13 7.21 1.49
C ALA A 405 -7.99 7.78 2.62
N MET A 406 -8.91 6.98 3.20
CA MET A 406 -9.75 7.44 4.31
C MET A 406 -8.96 7.69 5.59
N ILE A 407 -7.88 6.94 5.82
CA ILE A 407 -6.95 7.17 6.94
C ILE A 407 -6.23 8.49 6.73
N THR A 408 -5.55 8.65 5.60
CA THR A 408 -4.70 9.81 5.31
C THR A 408 -5.48 11.12 5.19
N ARG A 409 -6.69 11.09 4.60
CA ARG A 409 -7.62 12.25 4.54
C ARG A 409 -7.97 12.84 5.91
N LYS A 410 -7.93 12.01 6.97
CA LYS A 410 -8.30 12.41 8.34
C LYS A 410 -7.10 12.61 9.24
N VAL A 411 -6.10 11.74 9.14
CA VAL A 411 -4.93 11.73 10.02
C VAL A 411 -3.94 12.82 9.63
N ALA A 412 -3.69 13.03 8.33
CA ALA A 412 -2.75 14.06 7.89
C ALA A 412 -3.14 15.49 8.33
N PRO A 413 -4.38 15.97 8.13
CA PRO A 413 -4.77 17.30 8.61
C PRO A 413 -4.80 17.39 10.14
N ALA A 414 -5.17 16.31 10.84
CA ALA A 414 -5.14 16.27 12.31
C ALA A 414 -3.71 16.47 12.84
N LEU A 415 -2.76 15.69 12.33
CA LEU A 415 -1.37 15.77 12.75
C LEU A 415 -0.72 17.11 12.33
N ALA A 416 -1.08 17.66 11.17
CA ALA A 416 -0.62 18.97 10.72
C ALA A 416 -1.06 20.10 11.67
N ALA A 417 -2.32 20.07 12.10
CA ALA A 417 -2.89 21.01 13.07
C ALA A 417 -2.27 20.88 14.48
N GLY A 418 -1.64 19.74 14.79
CA GLY A 418 -1.09 19.43 16.13
C GLY A 418 -2.02 18.62 17.03
N CYS A 419 -2.95 17.88 16.45
CA CYS A 419 -3.81 16.93 17.16
C CYS A 419 -3.10 15.56 17.33
N ALA A 420 -3.62 14.74 18.24
CA ALA A 420 -3.34 13.29 18.28
C ALA A 420 -4.57 12.51 17.80
N VAL A 421 -4.38 11.29 17.29
CA VAL A 421 -5.46 10.48 16.70
C VAL A 421 -5.58 9.10 17.35
N VAL A 422 -6.83 8.66 17.55
CA VAL A 422 -7.17 7.27 17.90
C VAL A 422 -8.03 6.71 16.78
N ILE A 423 -7.50 5.72 16.07
CA ILE A 423 -8.07 5.20 14.83
C ILE A 423 -8.75 3.87 15.09
N LYS A 424 -10.04 3.77 14.80
CA LYS A 424 -10.73 2.49 14.62
C LYS A 424 -10.80 2.18 13.11
N PRO A 425 -9.94 1.31 12.57
CA PRO A 425 -10.03 0.90 11.17
C PRO A 425 -11.25 -0.01 10.94
N PRO A 426 -11.69 -0.18 9.69
CA PRO A 426 -12.72 -1.16 9.34
C PRO A 426 -12.20 -2.58 9.58
N SER A 427 -13.08 -3.48 10.04
CA SER A 427 -12.71 -4.88 10.30
C SER A 427 -12.42 -5.68 9.04
N GLU A 428 -12.93 -5.24 7.90
CA GLU A 428 -12.73 -5.89 6.59
C GLU A 428 -11.36 -5.57 6.00
N THR A 429 -10.76 -4.42 6.32
CA THR A 429 -9.49 -3.97 5.73
C THR A 429 -8.56 -3.27 6.74
N PRO A 430 -8.21 -3.93 7.86
CA PRO A 430 -7.42 -3.31 8.92
C PRO A 430 -5.92 -3.23 8.62
N HIS A 431 -5.36 -4.09 7.76
CA HIS A 431 -3.92 -4.21 7.58
C HIS A 431 -3.32 -2.97 6.92
N THR A 432 -4.02 -2.36 5.96
CA THR A 432 -3.55 -1.12 5.32
C THR A 432 -3.38 0.02 6.35
N ALA A 433 -4.33 0.16 7.29
CA ALA A 433 -4.24 1.18 8.33
C ALA A 433 -3.08 0.92 9.30
N LEU A 434 -2.83 -0.34 9.66
CA LEU A 434 -1.71 -0.74 10.51
C LEU A 434 -0.36 -0.50 9.81
N ALA A 435 -0.25 -0.83 8.53
CA ALA A 435 0.93 -0.56 7.72
C ALA A 435 1.22 0.96 7.63
N LEU A 436 0.19 1.78 7.42
CA LEU A 436 0.33 3.24 7.40
C LEU A 436 0.78 3.80 8.76
N ALA A 437 0.27 3.26 9.87
CA ALA A 437 0.70 3.66 11.20
C ALA A 437 2.15 3.25 11.48
N ARG A 438 2.59 2.09 11.01
CA ARG A 438 4.00 1.70 11.08
C ARG A 438 4.90 2.73 10.38
N LEU A 439 4.54 3.11 9.16
CA LEU A 439 5.30 4.12 8.41
C LEU A 439 5.23 5.51 9.07
N ALA A 440 4.13 5.84 9.75
CA ALA A 440 4.00 7.08 10.53
C ALA A 440 4.99 7.12 11.70
N VAL A 441 5.14 5.99 12.42
CA VAL A 441 6.13 5.83 13.49
C VAL A 441 7.55 5.92 12.94
N ASP A 442 7.84 5.23 11.84
CA ASP A 442 9.16 5.28 11.19
C ASP A 442 9.49 6.70 10.63
N ALA A 443 8.46 7.50 10.32
CA ALA A 443 8.61 8.91 9.96
C ALA A 443 9.01 9.81 11.15
N GLY A 444 8.94 9.32 12.38
CA GLY A 444 9.26 10.08 13.58
C GLY A 444 8.10 10.92 14.12
N ILE A 445 6.85 10.59 13.76
CA ILE A 445 5.70 11.19 14.43
C ILE A 445 5.78 10.87 15.92
N PRO A 446 5.66 11.86 16.83
CA PRO A 446 5.92 11.64 18.25
C PRO A 446 5.06 10.55 18.89
N ALA A 447 5.66 9.84 19.84
CA ALA A 447 5.07 8.73 20.57
C ALA A 447 3.68 9.08 21.11
N GLY A 448 2.71 8.18 20.91
CA GLY A 448 1.33 8.34 21.36
C GLY A 448 0.44 9.28 20.54
N CYS A 449 0.98 9.99 19.53
CA CYS A 449 0.17 10.84 18.65
C CYS A 449 -0.67 10.05 17.64
N VAL A 450 -0.31 8.80 17.35
CA VAL A 450 -1.06 7.89 16.48
C VAL A 450 -1.33 6.60 17.25
N GLN A 451 -2.59 6.19 17.29
CA GLN A 451 -3.04 4.93 17.88
C GLN A 451 -3.95 4.23 16.87
N VAL A 452 -3.78 2.93 16.64
CA VAL A 452 -4.66 2.11 15.81
C VAL A 452 -5.22 0.97 16.64
N CYS A 453 -6.55 0.96 16.76
CA CYS A 453 -7.32 0.07 17.61
C CYS A 453 -8.27 -0.79 16.76
N PRO A 454 -7.79 -1.87 16.10
CA PRO A 454 -8.65 -2.80 15.39
C PRO A 454 -9.58 -3.51 16.37
N THR A 455 -10.86 -3.59 16.03
CA THR A 455 -11.86 -4.34 16.80
C THR A 455 -13.17 -4.46 16.01
N LYS A 456 -13.85 -5.60 16.16
CA LYS A 456 -15.23 -5.78 15.67
C LYS A 456 -16.27 -5.23 16.66
N ASP A 457 -15.84 -4.91 17.88
CA ASP A 457 -16.73 -4.35 18.89
C ASP A 457 -17.25 -2.96 18.48
N ARG A 458 -18.57 -2.80 18.56
CA ARG A 458 -19.24 -1.52 18.30
C ARG A 458 -19.06 -0.54 19.45
N GLU A 459 -18.82 -1.03 20.67
CA GLU A 459 -18.55 -0.18 21.83
C GLU A 459 -17.33 0.72 21.63
N ALA A 460 -16.36 0.30 20.82
CA ALA A 460 -15.22 1.12 20.42
C ALA A 460 -15.60 2.47 19.82
N ALA A 461 -16.58 2.47 18.90
CA ALA A 461 -17.05 3.69 18.26
C ALA A 461 -17.86 4.55 19.24
N THR A 462 -18.64 3.91 20.12
CA THR A 462 -19.36 4.58 21.20
C THR A 462 -18.39 5.27 22.15
N GLU A 463 -17.36 4.56 22.63
CA GLU A 463 -16.36 5.10 23.55
C GLU A 463 -15.64 6.31 22.98
N LEU A 464 -15.20 6.25 21.71
CA LEU A 464 -14.62 7.40 21.03
C LEU A 464 -15.61 8.59 21.01
N ALA A 465 -16.88 8.33 20.72
CA ALA A 465 -17.91 9.37 20.61
C ALA A 465 -18.37 9.96 21.95
N THR A 466 -18.25 9.22 23.06
CA THR A 466 -18.73 9.65 24.38
C THR A 466 -17.62 10.11 25.33
N SER A 467 -16.37 9.69 25.13
CA SER A 467 -15.26 10.05 26.01
C SER A 467 -15.04 11.56 26.06
N GLU A 468 -14.91 12.11 27.27
CA GLU A 468 -14.61 13.54 27.49
C GLU A 468 -13.20 13.93 27.04
N LEU A 469 -12.30 12.95 26.88
CA LEU A 469 -10.92 13.19 26.46
C LEU A 469 -10.77 13.32 24.94
N VAL A 470 -11.79 12.93 24.16
CA VAL A 470 -11.82 13.06 22.71
C VAL A 470 -12.48 14.39 22.34
N ASP A 471 -11.77 15.28 21.67
CA ASP A 471 -12.23 16.63 21.36
C ASP A 471 -12.93 16.71 19.97
N LYS A 472 -12.72 15.70 19.11
CA LYS A 472 -13.31 15.62 17.77
C LYS A 472 -13.57 14.17 17.32
N ILE A 473 -14.66 13.95 16.59
CA ILE A 473 -14.91 12.74 15.79
C ILE A 473 -14.83 13.06 14.30
N SER A 474 -14.13 12.22 13.54
CA SER A 474 -14.22 12.21 12.08
C SER A 474 -14.61 10.81 11.61
N PHE A 475 -15.76 10.71 10.97
CA PHE A 475 -16.34 9.45 10.52
C PHE A 475 -16.64 9.48 9.03
N THR A 476 -16.32 8.37 8.36
CA THR A 476 -16.83 8.09 7.01
C THR A 476 -17.50 6.73 7.01
N GLY A 477 -18.72 6.63 6.49
CA GLY A 477 -19.47 5.38 6.46
C GLY A 477 -20.97 5.59 6.23
N SER A 478 -21.81 4.71 6.76
CA SER A 478 -23.25 4.78 6.52
C SER A 478 -23.92 5.94 7.26
N THR A 479 -24.96 6.51 6.65
CA THR A 479 -25.71 7.64 7.22
C THR A 479 -26.32 7.33 8.58
N GLY A 480 -26.85 6.12 8.78
CA GLY A 480 -27.41 5.68 10.06
C GLY A 480 -26.37 5.70 11.20
N VAL A 481 -25.15 5.22 10.94
CA VAL A 481 -24.06 5.25 11.93
C VAL A 481 -23.59 6.68 12.16
N GLY A 482 -23.48 7.49 11.10
CA GLY A 482 -23.13 8.91 11.23
C GLY A 482 -24.09 9.69 12.14
N LYS A 483 -25.40 9.52 11.94
CA LYS A 483 -26.45 10.12 12.79
C LYS A 483 -26.33 9.66 14.25
N LEU A 484 -26.07 8.37 14.48
CA LEU A 484 -25.84 7.83 15.83
C LEU A 484 -24.61 8.48 16.50
N LEU A 485 -23.48 8.55 15.80
CA LEU A 485 -22.26 9.15 16.32
C LEU A 485 -22.43 10.64 16.61
N ALA A 486 -23.13 11.39 15.75
CA ALA A 486 -23.48 12.79 16.00
C ALA A 486 -24.32 12.96 17.26
N LYS A 487 -25.33 12.09 17.46
CA LYS A 487 -26.16 12.08 18.68
C LYS A 487 -25.34 11.83 19.94
N LEU A 488 -24.40 10.88 19.88
CA LEU A 488 -23.51 10.56 21.01
C LEU A 488 -22.55 11.72 21.31
N ALA A 489 -21.92 12.28 20.27
CA ALA A 489 -20.98 13.38 20.37
C ALA A 489 -21.60 14.65 21.00
N ALA A 490 -22.90 14.87 20.79
CA ALA A 490 -23.63 16.00 21.38
C ALA A 490 -23.58 16.02 22.92
N GLY A 491 -23.40 14.86 23.58
CA GLY A 491 -23.28 14.78 25.04
C GLY A 491 -22.07 15.53 25.62
N THR A 492 -21.07 15.85 24.80
CA THR A 492 -19.85 16.60 25.19
C THR A 492 -19.57 17.78 24.26
N LEU A 493 -20.48 18.06 23.31
CA LEU A 493 -20.34 19.11 22.28
C LEU A 493 -19.02 19.04 21.49
N LYS A 494 -18.42 17.85 21.38
CA LYS A 494 -17.19 17.65 20.60
C LYS A 494 -17.46 17.88 19.11
N ARG A 495 -16.45 18.36 18.37
CA ARG A 495 -16.60 18.63 16.93
C ARG A 495 -16.80 17.32 16.18
N VAL A 496 -17.59 17.36 15.12
CA VAL A 496 -17.86 16.18 14.28
C VAL A 496 -17.65 16.54 12.82
N SER A 497 -17.00 15.66 12.05
CA SER A 497 -17.02 15.70 10.58
C SER A 497 -17.57 14.36 10.09
N LEU A 498 -18.55 14.43 9.19
CA LEU A 498 -19.26 13.26 8.67
C LEU A 498 -19.23 13.27 7.15
N GLU A 499 -18.72 12.18 6.57
CA GLU A 499 -18.82 11.86 5.14
C GLU A 499 -19.65 10.59 5.00
N LEU A 500 -20.91 10.73 4.57
CA LEU A 500 -21.91 9.66 4.69
C LEU A 500 -22.35 9.12 3.32
N GLY A 501 -23.51 8.47 3.28
CA GLY A 501 -24.08 7.92 2.06
C GLY A 501 -24.33 8.97 0.98
N GLY A 502 -24.29 8.51 -0.26
CA GLY A 502 -24.63 9.30 -1.45
C GLY A 502 -25.71 8.61 -2.28
N ASN A 503 -26.33 9.38 -3.18
CA ASN A 503 -27.19 8.84 -4.22
C ASN A 503 -26.95 9.64 -5.51
N ALA A 504 -25.70 9.59 -5.98
CA ALA A 504 -25.17 10.55 -6.93
C ALA A 504 -25.91 10.48 -8.28
N PRO A 505 -26.55 11.59 -8.71
CA PRO A 505 -27.10 11.69 -10.05
C PRO A 505 -25.96 11.88 -11.06
N PHE A 506 -26.09 11.26 -12.22
CA PHE A 506 -25.23 11.46 -13.38
C PHE A 506 -26.11 11.83 -14.57
N ILE A 507 -26.09 13.10 -14.98
CA ILE A 507 -27.02 13.66 -15.95
C ILE A 507 -26.37 13.78 -17.32
N VAL A 508 -27.00 13.22 -18.36
CA VAL A 508 -26.55 13.33 -19.75
C VAL A 508 -27.59 14.09 -20.55
N PHE A 509 -27.28 15.33 -20.92
CA PHE A 509 -28.16 16.16 -21.75
C PHE A 509 -28.06 15.79 -23.23
N GLU A 510 -29.02 16.25 -24.02
CA GLU A 510 -29.10 16.01 -25.47
C GLU A 510 -27.91 16.58 -26.26
N ASP A 511 -27.24 17.59 -25.72
CA ASP A 511 -26.07 18.23 -26.32
C ASP A 511 -24.74 17.66 -25.79
N ALA A 512 -24.79 16.63 -24.94
CA ALA A 512 -23.61 16.00 -24.38
C ALA A 512 -22.76 15.29 -25.43
N ASP A 513 -21.45 15.23 -25.19
CA ASP A 513 -20.60 14.27 -25.87
C ASP A 513 -20.85 12.88 -25.28
N LEU A 514 -21.53 12.01 -26.03
CA LEU A 514 -21.94 10.70 -25.50
C LEU A 514 -20.75 9.79 -25.22
N ASP A 515 -19.67 9.87 -25.99
CA ASP A 515 -18.49 9.04 -25.76
C ASP A 515 -17.77 9.48 -24.47
N LEU A 516 -17.63 10.79 -24.24
CA LEU A 516 -17.11 11.29 -22.96
C LEU A 516 -18.04 10.97 -21.78
N ALA A 517 -19.36 11.07 -21.96
CA ALA A 517 -20.32 10.73 -20.92
C ALA A 517 -20.23 9.25 -20.53
N VAL A 518 -20.07 8.35 -21.50
CA VAL A 518 -19.85 6.92 -21.25
C VAL A 518 -18.53 6.69 -20.51
N GLU A 519 -17.41 7.31 -20.93
CA GLU A 519 -16.15 7.22 -20.18
C GLU A 519 -16.28 7.77 -18.75
N GLY A 520 -17.06 8.83 -18.57
CA GLY A 520 -17.42 9.38 -17.28
C GLY A 520 -18.11 8.35 -16.39
N VAL A 521 -19.12 7.65 -16.92
CA VAL A 521 -19.80 6.55 -16.21
C VAL A 521 -18.82 5.42 -15.91
N MET A 522 -17.98 5.00 -16.86
CA MET A 522 -16.98 3.96 -16.62
C MET A 522 -16.05 4.32 -15.45
N ALA A 523 -15.63 5.58 -15.38
CA ALA A 523 -14.74 6.09 -14.34
C ALA A 523 -15.40 6.23 -12.95
N CYS A 524 -16.68 6.60 -12.87
CA CYS A 524 -17.35 6.80 -11.59
C CYS A 524 -18.18 5.60 -11.13
N LYS A 525 -18.79 4.81 -12.02
CA LYS A 525 -19.72 3.73 -11.67
C LYS A 525 -19.03 2.39 -11.44
N PHE A 526 -18.02 2.05 -12.24
CA PHE A 526 -17.39 0.73 -12.24
C PHE A 526 -16.00 0.71 -11.57
N ARG A 527 -15.46 1.88 -11.19
CA ARG A 527 -14.27 1.96 -10.33
C ARG A 527 -14.54 1.27 -8.98
N CYS A 528 -13.60 0.45 -8.51
CA CYS A 528 -13.74 -0.34 -7.27
C CYS A 528 -15.03 -1.19 -7.26
N SER A 529 -15.45 -1.68 -8.43
CA SER A 529 -16.71 -2.41 -8.63
C SER A 529 -17.95 -1.67 -8.10
N GLY A 530 -17.95 -0.33 -8.18
CA GLY A 530 -19.07 0.51 -7.76
C GLY A 530 -19.18 0.76 -6.25
N GLN A 531 -18.14 0.45 -5.48
CA GLN A 531 -18.12 0.57 -4.02
C GLN A 531 -17.51 1.89 -3.55
N THR A 532 -17.89 3.02 -4.14
CA THR A 532 -17.39 4.34 -3.72
C THR A 532 -18.55 5.27 -3.41
N CYS A 533 -18.45 6.09 -2.36
CA CYS A 533 -19.52 7.01 -1.95
C CYS A 533 -19.89 8.04 -3.04
N VAL A 534 -18.97 8.32 -3.97
CA VAL A 534 -19.17 9.23 -5.10
C VAL A 534 -19.53 8.48 -6.40
N CYS A 535 -19.76 7.17 -6.36
CA CYS A 535 -20.20 6.43 -7.53
C CYS A 535 -21.55 6.96 -8.01
N ALA A 536 -21.72 7.12 -9.32
CA ALA A 536 -23.03 7.37 -9.90
C ALA A 536 -24.00 6.26 -9.46
N ASN A 537 -25.13 6.64 -8.88
CA ASN A 537 -26.16 5.68 -8.47
C ASN A 537 -27.38 5.75 -9.40
N ARG A 538 -27.65 6.92 -9.99
CA ARG A 538 -28.75 7.15 -10.94
C ARG A 538 -28.22 7.83 -12.21
N LEU A 539 -28.30 7.14 -13.35
CA LEU A 539 -27.94 7.73 -14.64
C LEU A 539 -29.19 8.37 -15.24
N LEU A 540 -29.30 9.69 -15.16
CA LEU A 540 -30.41 10.44 -15.75
C LEU A 540 -29.99 10.83 -17.17
N VAL A 541 -30.69 10.34 -18.20
CA VAL A 541 -30.30 10.53 -19.59
C VAL A 541 -31.46 11.14 -20.35
N HIS A 542 -31.20 12.20 -21.10
CA HIS A 542 -32.23 12.87 -21.88
C HIS A 542 -32.81 11.88 -22.91
N ARG A 543 -34.14 11.82 -23.00
CA ARG A 543 -34.89 10.83 -23.79
C ARG A 543 -34.39 10.71 -25.25
N SER A 544 -34.02 11.82 -25.88
CA SER A 544 -33.54 11.84 -27.27
C SER A 544 -32.19 11.12 -27.50
N VAL A 545 -31.41 10.87 -26.44
CA VAL A 545 -30.08 10.21 -26.52
C VAL A 545 -30.00 8.93 -25.68
N ALA A 546 -31.07 8.55 -24.97
CA ALA A 546 -31.08 7.43 -24.03
C ALA A 546 -30.70 6.09 -24.67
N GLU A 547 -31.28 5.76 -25.83
CA GLU A 547 -31.00 4.51 -26.55
C GLU A 547 -29.54 4.45 -27.03
N ALA A 548 -29.06 5.52 -27.66
CA ALA A 548 -27.68 5.61 -28.15
C ALA A 548 -26.65 5.55 -27.01
N PHE A 549 -26.93 6.21 -25.90
CA PHE A 549 -26.11 6.17 -24.69
C PHE A 549 -26.08 4.77 -24.08
N ALA A 550 -27.24 4.12 -23.93
CA ALA A 550 -27.33 2.76 -23.37
C ALA A 550 -26.54 1.75 -24.21
N ALA A 551 -26.65 1.81 -25.55
CA ALA A 551 -25.91 0.92 -26.45
C ALA A 551 -24.38 1.09 -26.32
N LYS A 552 -23.90 2.34 -26.27
CA LYS A 552 -22.48 2.64 -26.04
C LYS A 552 -22.00 2.18 -24.67
N LEU A 553 -22.80 2.40 -23.63
CA LEU A 553 -22.48 1.95 -22.27
C LEU A 553 -22.40 0.42 -22.18
N VAL A 554 -23.38 -0.30 -22.73
CA VAL A 554 -23.36 -1.78 -22.78
C VAL A 554 -22.11 -2.29 -23.49
N THR A 555 -21.71 -1.66 -24.60
CA THR A 555 -20.49 -2.01 -25.32
C THR A 555 -19.26 -1.92 -24.41
N ARG A 556 -19.14 -0.85 -23.62
CA ARG A 556 -18.01 -0.67 -22.69
C ARG A 556 -18.09 -1.60 -21.49
N VAL A 557 -19.28 -1.80 -20.92
CA VAL A 557 -19.49 -2.72 -19.79
C VAL A 557 -19.12 -4.15 -20.15
N ASN A 558 -19.44 -4.60 -21.37
CA ASN A 558 -19.08 -5.94 -21.85
C ASN A 558 -17.57 -6.16 -22.04
N THR A 559 -16.75 -5.10 -21.99
CA THR A 559 -15.27 -5.23 -21.99
C THR A 559 -14.69 -5.49 -20.60
N LEU A 560 -15.48 -5.31 -19.55
CA LEU A 560 -15.02 -5.48 -18.17
C LEU A 560 -14.80 -6.96 -17.84
N LYS A 561 -13.70 -7.24 -17.16
CA LYS A 561 -13.27 -8.59 -16.78
C LYS A 561 -13.24 -8.72 -15.26
N MET A 562 -14.12 -9.57 -14.73
CA MET A 562 -14.11 -9.96 -13.32
C MET A 562 -12.92 -10.88 -13.02
N GLY A 563 -12.37 -10.78 -11.82
CA GLY A 563 -11.35 -11.72 -11.35
C GLY A 563 -10.60 -11.22 -10.12
N SER A 564 -9.52 -11.91 -9.77
CA SER A 564 -8.59 -11.47 -8.74
C SER A 564 -7.91 -10.17 -9.12
N GLY A 565 -7.76 -9.25 -8.16
CA GLY A 565 -7.04 -7.99 -8.38
C GLY A 565 -5.56 -8.18 -8.74
N PHE A 566 -4.99 -9.35 -8.49
CA PHE A 566 -3.61 -9.72 -8.86
C PHE A 566 -3.45 -10.20 -10.29
N ASN A 567 -4.55 -10.57 -10.97
CA ASN A 567 -4.47 -11.09 -12.33
C ASN A 567 -4.30 -9.96 -13.35
N PRO A 568 -3.28 -10.02 -14.23
CA PRO A 568 -3.14 -9.04 -15.30
C PRO A 568 -4.39 -9.02 -16.20
N GLY A 569 -5.00 -7.84 -16.35
CA GLY A 569 -6.16 -7.64 -17.21
C GLY A 569 -7.52 -7.78 -16.52
N THR A 570 -7.57 -8.14 -15.24
CA THR A 570 -8.79 -7.95 -14.43
C THR A 570 -9.08 -6.46 -14.32
N THR A 571 -10.32 -6.08 -14.59
CA THR A 571 -10.79 -4.69 -14.45
C THR A 571 -11.81 -4.54 -13.35
N GLN A 572 -12.40 -5.63 -12.85
CA GLN A 572 -13.41 -5.63 -11.79
C GLN A 572 -13.06 -6.68 -10.73
N GLY A 573 -12.79 -6.21 -9.50
CA GLY A 573 -12.61 -7.08 -8.34
C GLY A 573 -13.95 -7.55 -7.75
N PRO A 574 -13.92 -8.43 -6.74
CA PRO A 574 -15.10 -8.79 -5.95
C PRO A 574 -15.65 -7.58 -5.17
N LEU A 575 -16.88 -7.72 -4.71
CA LEU A 575 -17.43 -6.88 -3.65
C LEU A 575 -16.81 -7.27 -2.30
N VAL A 576 -16.92 -6.40 -1.30
CA VAL A 576 -16.22 -6.63 -0.01
C VAL A 576 -16.74 -7.85 0.77
N ASN A 577 -18.03 -8.17 0.66
CA ASN A 577 -18.66 -9.25 1.42
C ASN A 577 -19.99 -9.72 0.79
N ARG A 578 -20.53 -10.82 1.33
CA ARG A 578 -21.79 -11.42 0.86
C ARG A 578 -23.00 -10.47 0.99
N ALA A 579 -23.03 -9.60 2.00
CA ALA A 579 -24.13 -8.65 2.18
C ALA A 579 -24.19 -7.63 1.03
N ALA A 580 -23.03 -7.16 0.55
CA ALA A 580 -22.95 -6.29 -0.62
C ALA A 580 -23.50 -6.99 -1.88
N VAL A 581 -23.10 -8.25 -2.13
CA VAL A 581 -23.61 -9.07 -3.24
C VAL A 581 -25.13 -9.19 -3.19
N ASN A 582 -25.68 -9.49 -2.01
CA ASN A 582 -27.11 -9.64 -1.81
C ASN A 582 -27.88 -8.33 -2.06
N LYS A 583 -27.31 -7.18 -1.66
CA LYS A 583 -27.92 -5.86 -1.89
C LYS A 583 -28.03 -5.54 -3.38
N VAL A 584 -26.97 -5.77 -4.16
CA VAL A 584 -27.02 -5.58 -5.62
C VAL A 584 -28.08 -6.48 -6.24
N ALA A 585 -28.10 -7.76 -5.86
CA ALA A 585 -29.10 -8.72 -6.35
C ALA A 585 -30.54 -8.29 -5.99
N GLN A 586 -30.75 -7.72 -4.81
CA GLN A 586 -32.05 -7.18 -4.39
C GLN A 586 -32.48 -6.00 -5.26
N HIS A 587 -31.61 -5.01 -5.49
CA HIS A 587 -31.94 -3.86 -6.34
C HIS A 587 -32.27 -4.28 -7.78
N VAL A 588 -31.51 -5.23 -8.34
CA VAL A 588 -31.77 -5.75 -9.68
C VAL A 588 -33.13 -6.46 -9.73
N ARG A 589 -33.45 -7.34 -8.76
CA ARG A 589 -34.75 -8.01 -8.72
C ARG A 589 -35.92 -7.05 -8.54
N ASP A 590 -35.80 -6.07 -7.66
CA ASP A 590 -36.83 -5.05 -7.45
C ASP A 590 -37.12 -4.29 -8.74
N ALA A 591 -36.06 -3.79 -9.41
CA ALA A 591 -36.20 -3.03 -10.65
C ALA A 591 -36.86 -3.86 -11.76
N LEU A 592 -36.41 -5.11 -11.97
CA LEU A 592 -37.00 -6.00 -12.97
C LEU A 592 -38.47 -6.33 -12.67
N SER A 593 -38.82 -6.54 -11.39
CA SER A 593 -40.20 -6.80 -10.97
C SER A 593 -41.16 -5.62 -11.23
N LYS A 594 -40.60 -4.41 -11.38
CA LYS A 594 -41.32 -3.15 -11.63
C LYS A 594 -41.20 -2.67 -13.08
N GLY A 595 -40.69 -3.51 -13.99
CA GLY A 595 -40.69 -3.23 -15.42
C GLY A 595 -39.39 -2.66 -16.01
N ALA A 596 -38.31 -2.56 -15.23
CA ALA A 596 -36.99 -2.30 -15.80
C ALA A 596 -36.56 -3.44 -16.73
N GLN A 597 -35.66 -3.15 -17.66
CA GLN A 597 -35.12 -4.12 -18.58
C GLN A 597 -33.62 -4.32 -18.36
N LEU A 598 -33.18 -5.58 -18.44
CA LEU A 598 -31.78 -5.94 -18.32
C LEU A 598 -31.09 -5.76 -19.68
N ALA A 599 -30.12 -4.84 -19.74
CA ALA A 599 -29.35 -4.57 -20.95
C ALA A 599 -27.97 -5.26 -20.95
N ALA A 600 -27.39 -5.51 -19.76
CA ALA A 600 -26.16 -6.30 -19.58
C ALA A 600 -26.06 -6.84 -18.14
N GLY A 601 -25.39 -7.98 -17.94
CA GLY A 601 -25.10 -8.54 -16.61
C GLY A 601 -26.31 -9.10 -15.88
N GLY A 602 -26.51 -8.71 -14.62
CA GLY A 602 -27.71 -9.00 -13.83
C GLY A 602 -27.66 -10.25 -12.95
N SER A 603 -26.53 -10.95 -12.89
CA SER A 603 -26.40 -12.19 -12.12
C SER A 603 -25.03 -12.33 -11.45
N GLN A 604 -24.97 -13.22 -10.45
CA GLN A 604 -23.70 -13.69 -9.89
C GLN A 604 -23.05 -14.66 -10.88
N PRO A 605 -21.72 -14.59 -11.08
CA PRO A 605 -21.01 -15.61 -11.86
C PRO A 605 -21.06 -16.98 -11.17
N ALA A 606 -20.75 -18.03 -11.94
CA ALA A 606 -20.72 -19.39 -11.42
C ALA A 606 -19.63 -19.54 -10.34
N ALA A 607 -19.99 -20.17 -9.21
CA ALA A 607 -19.16 -20.21 -8.01
C ALA A 607 -17.85 -21.00 -8.17
N ASP A 608 -17.79 -21.92 -9.13
CA ASP A 608 -16.57 -22.66 -9.50
C ASP A 608 -15.49 -21.75 -10.11
N SER A 609 -15.91 -20.79 -10.93
CA SER A 609 -15.03 -19.80 -11.56
C SER A 609 -14.75 -18.57 -10.66
N HIS A 610 -15.67 -18.25 -9.76
CA HIS A 610 -15.66 -17.04 -8.93
C HIS A 610 -16.20 -17.34 -7.51
N PRO A 611 -15.41 -18.01 -6.65
CA PRO A 611 -15.90 -18.54 -5.36
C PRO A 611 -16.24 -17.46 -4.32
N GLY A 612 -15.62 -16.29 -4.40
CA GLY A 612 -15.81 -15.19 -3.46
C GLY A 612 -17.07 -14.34 -3.70
N PHE A 613 -16.91 -13.03 -3.57
CA PHE A 613 -18.04 -12.09 -3.49
C PHE A 613 -18.25 -11.32 -4.80
N PHE A 614 -18.40 -12.04 -5.92
CA PHE A 614 -18.54 -11.41 -7.24
C PHE A 614 -20.00 -11.12 -7.62
N TYR A 615 -20.21 -10.06 -8.40
CA TYR A 615 -21.48 -9.76 -9.06
C TYR A 615 -21.21 -9.11 -10.41
N ALA A 616 -21.89 -9.54 -11.48
CA ALA A 616 -21.62 -9.06 -12.82
C ALA A 616 -21.93 -7.55 -12.97
N PRO A 617 -21.06 -6.76 -13.62
CA PRO A 617 -21.40 -5.41 -14.04
C PRO A 617 -22.74 -5.38 -14.80
N THR A 618 -23.68 -4.59 -14.31
CA THR A 618 -25.09 -4.66 -14.71
C THR A 618 -25.56 -3.31 -15.24
N VAL A 619 -26.28 -3.32 -16.36
CA VAL A 619 -26.95 -2.13 -16.93
C VAL A 619 -28.45 -2.41 -16.98
N LEU A 620 -29.23 -1.50 -16.41
CA LEU A 620 -30.69 -1.52 -16.48
C LEU A 620 -31.20 -0.31 -17.25
N THR A 621 -32.18 -0.53 -18.12
CA THR A 621 -32.92 0.52 -18.85
C THR A 621 -34.37 0.56 -18.40
N ARG A 622 -35.09 1.62 -18.75
CA ARG A 622 -36.49 1.85 -18.31
C ARG A 622 -36.64 1.84 -16.80
N VAL A 623 -35.66 2.39 -16.09
CA VAL A 623 -35.71 2.52 -14.63
C VAL A 623 -36.57 3.73 -14.27
N THR A 624 -37.44 3.58 -13.26
CA THR A 624 -38.34 4.62 -12.77
C THR A 624 -38.08 4.94 -11.30
N THR A 625 -38.62 6.05 -10.81
CA THR A 625 -38.47 6.50 -9.41
C THR A 625 -39.15 5.59 -8.39
N ASP A 626 -40.06 4.70 -8.82
CA ASP A 626 -40.72 3.70 -7.96
C ASP A 626 -39.80 2.52 -7.57
N MET A 627 -38.63 2.40 -8.19
CA MET A 627 -37.67 1.31 -7.97
C MET A 627 -36.73 1.66 -6.80
N GLN A 628 -36.36 0.67 -5.98
CA GLN A 628 -35.53 0.88 -4.77
C GLN A 628 -34.23 1.63 -5.07
N VAL A 629 -33.61 1.33 -6.22
CA VAL A 629 -32.36 1.96 -6.66
C VAL A 629 -32.45 3.48 -6.85
N ALA A 630 -33.66 4.03 -7.02
CA ALA A 630 -33.87 5.47 -7.09
C ALA A 630 -33.62 6.18 -5.74
N ASN A 631 -33.85 5.48 -4.62
CA ASN A 631 -33.78 6.06 -3.28
C ASN A 631 -32.65 5.47 -2.42
N GLU A 632 -32.15 4.29 -2.76
CA GLU A 632 -31.09 3.61 -2.02
C GLU A 632 -29.76 3.55 -2.78
N GLU A 633 -28.66 3.79 -2.06
CA GLU A 633 -27.31 3.58 -2.58
C GLU A 633 -27.04 2.09 -2.83
N THR A 634 -26.72 1.70 -4.06
CA THR A 634 -26.50 0.28 -4.40
C THR A 634 -25.17 -0.25 -3.86
N PHE A 635 -24.12 0.58 -3.87
CA PHE A 635 -22.76 0.22 -3.48
C PHE A 635 -22.21 -1.03 -4.18
N GLY A 636 -22.45 -1.11 -5.49
CA GLY A 636 -22.02 -2.19 -6.37
C GLY A 636 -22.16 -1.83 -7.85
N PRO A 637 -21.81 -2.75 -8.78
CA PRO A 637 -21.59 -2.42 -10.19
C PRO A 637 -22.91 -2.43 -10.99
N LEU A 638 -23.89 -1.64 -10.54
CA LEU A 638 -25.20 -1.47 -11.18
C LEU A 638 -25.36 -0.06 -11.77
N ALA A 639 -25.62 0.03 -13.07
CA ALA A 639 -25.86 1.25 -13.83
C ALA A 639 -27.34 1.35 -14.27
N PRO A 640 -28.22 1.94 -13.45
CA PRO A 640 -29.62 2.14 -13.80
C PRO A 640 -29.81 3.43 -14.61
N ILE A 641 -30.47 3.32 -15.77
CA ILE A 641 -30.76 4.44 -16.69
C ILE A 641 -32.22 4.86 -16.55
N PHE A 642 -32.39 6.12 -16.15
CA PHE A 642 -33.65 6.86 -16.05
C PHE A 642 -33.72 7.85 -17.21
N GLU A 643 -34.90 8.04 -17.79
CA GLU A 643 -35.13 9.03 -18.85
C GLU A 643 -35.69 10.33 -18.25
N PHE A 644 -35.35 11.47 -18.86
CA PHE A 644 -35.98 12.77 -18.61
C PHE A 644 -36.13 13.55 -19.93
N GLU A 645 -36.96 14.59 -19.95
CA GLU A 645 -37.24 15.41 -21.14
C GLU A 645 -36.81 16.87 -21.02
N SER A 646 -36.66 17.41 -19.80
CA SER A 646 -36.29 18.82 -19.63
C SER A 646 -35.17 19.05 -18.60
N GLU A 647 -34.48 20.19 -18.72
CA GLU A 647 -33.47 20.63 -17.73
C GLU A 647 -34.07 20.80 -16.33
N GLY A 648 -35.32 21.26 -16.23
CA GLY A 648 -36.02 21.40 -14.96
C GLY A 648 -36.24 20.05 -14.29
N GLU A 649 -36.83 19.11 -15.02
CA GLU A 649 -37.09 17.74 -14.58
C GLU A 649 -35.80 17.01 -14.17
N ALA A 650 -34.72 17.12 -14.95
CA ALA A 650 -33.45 16.48 -14.62
C ALA A 650 -32.91 16.94 -13.26
N VAL A 651 -33.01 18.25 -12.98
CA VAL A 651 -32.56 18.85 -11.72
C VAL A 651 -33.49 18.46 -10.56
N GLU A 652 -34.81 18.43 -10.79
CA GLU A 652 -35.79 17.99 -9.80
C GLU A 652 -35.55 16.53 -9.40
N LEU A 653 -35.49 15.62 -10.38
CA LEU A 653 -35.15 14.22 -10.16
C LEU A 653 -33.80 14.06 -9.45
N ALA A 654 -32.78 14.80 -9.87
CA ALA A 654 -31.46 14.73 -9.24
C ALA A 654 -31.50 15.12 -7.75
N ASN A 655 -32.26 16.14 -7.40
CA ASN A 655 -32.35 16.70 -6.05
C ASN A 655 -33.37 15.97 -5.14
N GLU A 656 -34.28 15.18 -5.70
CA GLU A 656 -35.28 14.36 -5.00
C GLU A 656 -34.63 13.16 -4.29
N THR A 657 -33.86 13.46 -3.24
CA THR A 657 -33.21 12.49 -2.38
C THR A 657 -32.80 13.19 -1.08
N GLU A 658 -32.64 12.46 0.02
CA GLU A 658 -32.12 13.02 1.28
C GLU A 658 -30.60 13.31 1.22
N PHE A 659 -29.90 12.69 0.27
CA PHE A 659 -28.45 12.80 0.11
C PHE A 659 -28.04 14.03 -0.73
N GLY A 660 -26.75 14.37 -0.69
CA GLY A 660 -26.16 15.51 -1.38
C GLY A 660 -24.63 15.49 -1.39
N LEU A 661 -24.02 14.34 -1.70
CA LEU A 661 -22.56 14.17 -1.70
C LEU A 661 -21.92 14.66 -3.00
N ALA A 662 -22.03 13.85 -4.06
CA ALA A 662 -21.51 14.14 -5.40
C ALA A 662 -22.64 14.10 -6.44
N GLY A 663 -22.52 14.93 -7.47
CA GLY A 663 -23.35 14.89 -8.67
C GLY A 663 -22.49 15.08 -9.92
N TYR A 664 -22.96 14.59 -11.05
CA TYR A 664 -22.25 14.70 -12.32
C TYR A 664 -23.21 15.12 -13.41
N PHE A 665 -22.76 15.92 -14.37
CA PHE A 665 -23.53 16.13 -15.58
C PHE A 665 -22.66 16.45 -16.81
N PHE A 666 -23.20 16.16 -17.99
CA PHE A 666 -22.54 16.34 -19.28
C PHE A 666 -23.38 17.22 -20.19
N SER A 667 -22.80 18.30 -20.71
CA SER A 667 -23.40 19.25 -21.64
C SER A 667 -22.30 20.10 -22.30
N LYS A 668 -22.51 20.56 -23.53
CA LYS A 668 -21.61 21.49 -24.24
C LYS A 668 -22.06 22.95 -24.10
N ASN A 669 -23.30 23.19 -23.67
CA ASN A 669 -23.87 24.52 -23.47
C ASN A 669 -23.40 25.15 -22.14
N VAL A 670 -22.55 26.19 -22.23
CA VAL A 670 -22.02 26.91 -21.04
C VAL A 670 -23.12 27.51 -20.17
N GLY A 671 -24.20 28.03 -20.77
CA GLY A 671 -25.33 28.58 -20.01
C GLY A 671 -26.03 27.51 -19.18
N ARG A 672 -26.24 26.31 -19.76
CA ARG A 672 -26.76 25.14 -19.03
C ARG A 672 -25.79 24.68 -17.95
N ILE A 673 -24.50 24.62 -18.24
CA ILE A 673 -23.46 24.25 -17.27
C ILE A 673 -23.57 25.11 -16.01
N MET A 674 -23.63 26.43 -16.16
CA MET A 674 -23.72 27.34 -15.01
C MET A 674 -25.02 27.17 -14.23
N ARG A 675 -26.17 27.04 -14.92
CA ARG A 675 -27.48 26.87 -14.25
C ARG A 675 -27.60 25.54 -13.52
N VAL A 676 -27.20 24.44 -14.14
CA VAL A 676 -27.31 23.10 -13.56
C VAL A 676 -26.34 22.95 -12.39
N ALA A 677 -25.08 23.39 -12.55
CA ALA A 677 -24.09 23.34 -11.46
C ALA A 677 -24.55 24.11 -10.21
N ALA A 678 -25.17 25.28 -10.38
CA ALA A 678 -25.68 26.09 -9.28
C ALA A 678 -26.95 25.51 -8.61
N ARG A 679 -27.75 24.73 -9.35
CA ARG A 679 -29.03 24.18 -8.86
C ARG A 679 -28.93 22.77 -8.29
N LEU A 680 -27.88 22.01 -8.61
CA LEU A 680 -27.65 20.70 -8.03
C LEU A 680 -27.32 20.81 -6.53
N GLN A 681 -28.10 20.12 -5.71
CA GLN A 681 -27.92 20.08 -4.25
C GLN A 681 -26.90 19.01 -3.86
N CYS A 682 -25.67 19.15 -4.35
CA CYS A 682 -24.54 18.28 -4.04
C CYS A 682 -23.38 19.12 -3.51
N GLY A 683 -22.62 18.58 -2.55
CA GLY A 683 -21.41 19.25 -2.06
C GLY A 683 -20.28 19.29 -3.09
N MET A 684 -20.29 18.36 -4.06
CA MET A 684 -19.33 18.29 -5.15
C MET A 684 -20.04 18.03 -6.49
N VAL A 685 -19.63 18.72 -7.56
CA VAL A 685 -20.24 18.57 -8.90
C VAL A 685 -19.17 18.38 -9.97
N GLY A 686 -19.23 17.28 -10.71
CA GLY A 686 -18.40 17.02 -11.89
C GLY A 686 -19.10 17.45 -13.18
N VAL A 687 -18.44 18.28 -13.98
CA VAL A 687 -18.95 18.73 -15.29
C VAL A 687 -18.09 18.16 -16.39
N ASN A 688 -18.70 17.39 -17.30
CA ASN A 688 -17.99 16.72 -18.40
C ASN A 688 -16.83 15.81 -17.93
N THR A 689 -16.88 15.32 -16.69
CA THR A 689 -15.91 14.39 -16.11
C THR A 689 -16.60 13.47 -15.11
N GLY A 690 -16.18 12.20 -15.07
CA GLY A 690 -16.55 11.24 -14.01
C GLY A 690 -15.54 11.19 -12.86
N LYS A 691 -14.51 12.03 -12.86
CA LYS A 691 -13.43 12.03 -11.87
C LYS A 691 -13.30 13.42 -11.25
N ILE A 692 -13.62 13.51 -9.97
CA ILE A 692 -13.58 14.77 -9.19
C ILE A 692 -12.72 14.66 -7.91
N SER A 693 -12.20 13.47 -7.60
CA SER A 693 -11.40 13.25 -6.40
C SER A 693 -10.01 13.85 -6.57
N ALA A 694 -9.70 14.90 -5.80
CA ALA A 694 -8.42 15.59 -5.82
C ALA A 694 -8.14 16.19 -4.43
N VAL A 695 -6.87 16.25 -4.04
CA VAL A 695 -6.48 16.68 -2.68
C VAL A 695 -6.71 18.16 -2.46
N GLU A 696 -6.58 18.98 -3.50
CA GLU A 696 -6.76 20.43 -3.48
C GLU A 696 -8.24 20.85 -3.44
N THR A 697 -9.17 19.92 -3.67
CA THR A 697 -10.62 20.18 -3.70
C THR A 697 -11.27 19.89 -2.34
N PRO A 698 -12.23 20.72 -1.87
CA PRO A 698 -12.96 20.44 -0.65
C PRO A 698 -13.93 19.29 -0.88
N PHE A 699 -13.57 18.12 -0.39
CA PHE A 699 -14.40 16.93 -0.50
C PHE A 699 -15.40 16.90 0.64
N GLY A 700 -16.70 16.87 0.30
CA GLY A 700 -17.72 16.54 1.28
C GLY A 700 -19.14 16.84 0.89
N GLY A 701 -20.08 16.42 1.76
CA GLY A 701 -21.51 16.45 1.49
C GLY A 701 -22.26 17.66 2.02
N ILE A 702 -23.52 17.75 1.59
CA ILE A 702 -24.57 18.53 2.25
C ILE A 702 -25.76 17.60 2.57
N LYS A 703 -26.82 18.13 3.20
CA LYS A 703 -28.02 17.36 3.57
C LYS A 703 -27.63 16.15 4.45
N GLU A 704 -28.16 14.96 4.18
CA GLU A 704 -27.83 13.77 4.96
C GLU A 704 -26.49 13.11 4.59
N SER A 705 -25.78 13.62 3.58
CA SER A 705 -24.44 13.15 3.24
C SER A 705 -23.36 13.66 4.21
N GLY A 706 -23.74 14.51 5.17
CA GLY A 706 -22.89 14.91 6.29
C GLY A 706 -22.47 16.38 6.24
N TYR A 707 -21.44 16.71 7.02
CA TYR A 707 -20.92 18.06 7.21
C TYR A 707 -19.43 18.04 7.59
N GLY A 708 -18.78 19.17 7.37
CA GLY A 708 -17.32 19.29 7.34
C GLY A 708 -16.77 19.04 5.93
N ARG A 709 -15.47 19.31 5.72
CA ARG A 709 -14.78 19.07 4.44
C ARG A 709 -13.43 18.41 4.67
N GLU A 710 -13.02 17.55 3.75
CA GLU A 710 -11.68 16.94 3.71
C GLU A 710 -10.90 17.42 2.48
N GLY A 711 -9.57 17.43 2.56
CA GLY A 711 -8.73 18.04 1.52
C GLY A 711 -8.84 19.57 1.47
N SER A 712 -8.16 20.18 0.50
CA SER A 712 -8.04 21.62 0.25
C SER A 712 -7.47 22.39 1.44
N LYS A 713 -7.50 23.73 1.34
CA LYS A 713 -7.27 24.64 2.47
C LYS A 713 -8.34 24.54 3.57
N HIS A 714 -9.50 23.94 3.28
CA HIS A 714 -10.61 23.85 4.22
C HIS A 714 -10.47 22.67 5.19
N GLY A 715 -9.80 21.58 4.79
CA GLY A 715 -9.78 20.35 5.56
C GLY A 715 -9.02 20.43 6.88
N MET A 716 -7.95 21.23 6.96
CA MET A 716 -7.21 21.39 8.21
C MET A 716 -8.02 22.18 9.26
N ALA A 717 -8.86 23.12 8.83
CA ALA A 717 -9.68 23.94 9.74
C ALA A 717 -10.71 23.12 10.54
N GLU A 718 -11.09 21.93 10.06
CA GLU A 718 -11.93 20.98 10.79
C GLU A 718 -11.27 20.50 12.09
N TYR A 719 -9.95 20.55 12.16
CA TYR A 719 -9.11 20.10 13.27
C TYR A 719 -8.57 21.26 14.11
N GLU A 720 -9.08 22.48 13.89
CA GLU A 720 -8.64 23.69 14.59
C GLU A 720 -9.79 24.43 15.28
N VAL A 721 -9.47 25.10 16.39
CA VAL A 721 -10.31 26.11 17.03
C VAL A 721 -9.74 27.51 16.74
N ILE A 722 -10.64 28.46 16.47
CA ILE A 722 -10.28 29.87 16.36
C ILE A 722 -10.39 30.49 17.75
N LYS A 723 -9.30 31.11 18.21
CA LYS A 723 -9.24 31.85 19.48
C LYS A 723 -9.06 33.33 19.20
N SER A 724 -9.98 34.16 19.66
CA SER A 724 -9.82 35.62 19.62
C SER A 724 -9.04 36.09 20.85
N VAL A 725 -8.09 36.99 20.65
CA VAL A 725 -7.31 37.68 21.68
C VAL A 725 -7.47 39.17 21.46
N THR A 726 -7.94 39.88 22.48
CA THR A 726 -8.01 41.35 22.48
C THR A 726 -6.95 41.89 23.42
N ILE A 727 -6.00 42.65 22.88
CA ILE A 727 -5.00 43.36 23.67
C ILE A 727 -5.50 44.79 23.84
N GLY A 728 -5.71 45.23 25.08
CA GLY A 728 -6.15 46.59 25.39
C GLY A 728 -5.09 47.41 26.11
N ASN A 729 -5.35 48.71 26.23
CA ASN A 729 -4.49 49.71 26.88
C ASN A 729 -3.12 49.87 26.19
N LEU A 730 -3.07 49.79 24.86
CA LEU A 730 -1.81 49.90 24.09
C LEU A 730 -1.16 51.29 24.15
N ASP A 731 -1.90 52.32 24.57
CA ASP A 731 -1.45 53.71 24.68
C ASP A 731 -1.53 54.26 26.12
N ARG A 732 -1.41 53.40 27.14
CA ARG A 732 -1.32 53.81 28.56
C ARG A 732 0.02 53.48 29.18
#